data_AF-A0A7V6TF96-F1
#
_entry.id   AF-A0A7V6TF96-F1
#
_cell.length_a   1.000
_cell.length_b   1.000
_cell.length_c   1.000
_cell.angle_alpha   90.00
_cell.angle_beta   90.00
_cell.angle_gamma   90.00
#
_symmetry.space_group_name_H-M   'P 1'
#
loop_
_entity.id
_entity.type
_entity.pdbx_description
1 polymer ?
#
loop_
_entity_poly.entity_id
_entity_poly.type
_entity_poly.pdbx_seq_one_letter_code
_entity_poly.pdbx_strand_id
1 'polypeptide(L)'
;MKKHLLVVLLVLSFLCMYAQLLGDISDGQVTGFELSDMPNDDGSGIILKWKPLPREYRVIKYNIYRGVSPDSLFLLTDLESDPKQGVMAPYLYYYDSGDQPLIEFETAPAKPVKERKQPEDSPLFRSFPRDAETLNSVMDRYFIAGITKASNLYKRSTRVKQDETTFNALKLTQFDGVYAIPVEGVTYYYAVAAVNEKGFIYPHSEVLGLEPIDNAPDASATVNVTYVRGKPGRINFEWIPSLAASDIALWEGWMIPRRIVGDDGILPQDWQDNALPIFQLPNMARGANRYHSEEFDASFLDPQEFVPVLSYMDYAQQSAAVVATHYRHLDASQLPIMPNYKVVDKPNDKGDCMLVSFGKPLAYITQAEYTSKQHRRIRLNYEISESEGYTVDKVRFVFKTVAGEEIGTATENYTDKIIYYNLPKDYHDSKHLKVEITVKYLGKKEYENDAVYQDIIYDDYFLRFQPQSSFFKGQNIEKTYFDVLVRSRTDWDFSSEMRSPALIRAYDHTIPYEDIVFRPISGYDPQSGRFLFELRFPIETDPENMISFDLPYTKAEFLAEMQEREELIASLKSIPEGEITGEELMHLQMAETEYDFITNHPAYKDVIEAKSEKEWLKRVLKHKSFAERSYQYKVVSSDGKGGFTISEIYEDQQNNSWLFPISQWFDTTKTITFFATLLLMILVVYAIYITRVKEVYIRPIAGLQEIDNAIGRATEMGRPVMFVPGWGTLGDVCTIASLMVLAQVAKKTAEYDVRLINPHCDYMVLPLAQEMVSSSYSEVGRPDSYNQNDIFFVSDDQFPFTAGVNGITLRERVATIFYMGFFNAEALLLTETGNQTGAIQIAATDAVTQVPFFITTCDYTLIGEEFYAASAYLSKNHDMVSMLKAQDYFKLFIIITIILGAVLSTFNITSFIHSFPLE
;
A
#
# COMPACT_ATOMS: atom_id res chain seq x y z
N MET A 1 30.46 -68.18 -30.42
CA MET A 1 29.04 -67.79 -30.60
C MET A 1 28.28 -67.49 -29.31
N LYS A 2 28.43 -68.24 -28.21
CA LYS A 2 27.65 -68.00 -26.96
C LYS A 2 27.95 -66.68 -26.20
N LYS A 3 29.17 -66.14 -26.26
CA LYS A 3 29.51 -64.88 -25.55
C LYS A 3 28.92 -63.62 -26.20
N HIS A 4 28.82 -63.56 -27.53
CA HIS A 4 28.24 -62.41 -28.23
C HIS A 4 26.71 -62.36 -28.11
N LEU A 5 26.06 -63.53 -28.06
CA LEU A 5 24.60 -63.61 -27.86
C LEU A 5 24.20 -63.09 -26.47
N LEU A 6 25.01 -63.36 -25.44
CA LEU A 6 24.74 -62.91 -24.07
C LEU A 6 24.89 -61.38 -23.92
N VAL A 7 25.88 -60.79 -24.60
CA VAL A 7 26.09 -59.33 -24.60
C VAL A 7 24.98 -58.61 -25.38
N VAL A 8 24.55 -59.16 -26.52
CA VAL A 8 23.41 -58.60 -27.28
C VAL A 8 22.12 -58.70 -26.49
N LEU A 9 21.87 -59.81 -25.79
CA LEU A 9 20.71 -59.96 -24.88
C LEU A 9 20.78 -59.02 -23.68
N LEU A 10 21.98 -58.78 -23.12
CA LEU A 10 22.16 -57.82 -22.02
C LEU A 10 21.90 -56.38 -22.50
N VAL A 11 22.42 -55.99 -23.66
CA VAL A 11 22.19 -54.67 -24.25
C VAL A 11 20.72 -54.47 -24.65
N LEU A 12 20.06 -55.49 -25.22
CA LEU A 12 18.62 -55.44 -25.47
C LEU A 12 17.79 -55.42 -24.19
N SER A 13 18.19 -56.15 -23.15
CA SER A 13 17.51 -56.08 -21.84
C SER A 13 17.72 -54.75 -21.16
N PHE A 14 18.89 -54.11 -21.35
CA PHE A 14 19.19 -52.79 -20.83
C PHE A 14 18.44 -51.71 -21.61
N LEU A 15 18.29 -51.85 -22.94
CA LEU A 15 17.47 -50.99 -23.78
C LEU A 15 15.97 -51.16 -23.52
N CYS A 16 15.50 -52.39 -23.29
CA CYS A 16 14.11 -52.65 -22.88
C CYS A 16 13.84 -52.20 -21.44
N MET A 17 14.79 -52.34 -20.51
CA MET A 17 14.69 -51.73 -19.18
C MET A 17 14.75 -50.21 -19.26
N TYR A 18 15.57 -49.61 -20.14
CA TYR A 18 15.59 -48.16 -20.33
C TYR A 18 14.28 -47.66 -20.95
N ALA A 19 13.69 -48.43 -21.87
CA ALA A 19 12.38 -48.16 -22.46
C ALA A 19 11.20 -48.44 -21.50
N GLN A 20 11.38 -49.26 -20.46
CA GLN A 20 10.39 -49.49 -19.39
C GLN A 20 10.59 -48.58 -18.17
N LEU A 21 11.80 -48.04 -17.94
CA LEU A 21 12.10 -46.97 -16.98
C LEU A 21 11.73 -45.59 -17.52
N LEU A 22 11.75 -45.42 -18.85
CA LEU A 22 10.93 -44.46 -19.58
C LEU A 22 9.51 -45.02 -19.69
N GLY A 23 8.89 -45.41 -18.57
CA GLY A 23 7.44 -45.59 -18.54
C GLY A 23 6.82 -44.31 -19.10
N ASP A 24 5.84 -44.47 -20.00
CA ASP A 24 5.13 -43.37 -20.66
C ASP A 24 4.99 -42.18 -19.71
N ILE A 25 5.82 -41.16 -19.92
CA ILE A 25 5.59 -39.82 -19.39
C ILE A 25 4.31 -39.42 -20.10
N SER A 26 3.19 -39.63 -19.41
CA SER A 26 1.83 -39.47 -19.92
C SER A 26 1.61 -38.04 -20.40
N ASP A 27 1.96 -37.76 -21.66
CA ASP A 27 1.81 -36.52 -22.44
C ASP A 27 2.08 -35.16 -21.76
N GLY A 28 2.44 -35.07 -20.47
CA GLY A 28 2.46 -33.83 -19.69
C GLY A 28 1.11 -33.10 -19.62
N GLN A 29 0.01 -33.71 -20.06
CA GLN A 29 -1.28 -33.04 -20.15
C GLN A 29 -1.87 -32.77 -18.76
N VAL A 30 -2.38 -31.55 -18.54
CA VAL A 30 -3.13 -31.22 -17.32
C VAL A 30 -4.46 -31.98 -17.31
N THR A 31 -4.78 -32.66 -16.20
CA THR A 31 -5.98 -33.51 -16.07
C THR A 31 -6.84 -33.14 -14.87
N GLY A 32 -8.06 -33.69 -14.82
CA GLY A 32 -9.04 -33.39 -13.77
C GLY A 32 -9.43 -31.92 -13.77
N PHE A 33 -9.48 -31.31 -14.96
CA PHE A 33 -9.91 -29.94 -15.15
C PHE A 33 -11.43 -29.88 -15.03
N GLU A 34 -11.92 -29.04 -14.14
CA GLU A 34 -13.33 -28.87 -13.84
C GLU A 34 -13.63 -27.37 -13.81
N LEU A 35 -14.78 -26.99 -14.36
CA LEU A 35 -15.37 -25.67 -14.20
C LEU A 35 -16.59 -25.79 -13.30
N SER A 36 -16.74 -24.85 -12.39
CA SER A 36 -17.97 -24.68 -11.62
C SER A 36 -18.29 -23.19 -11.50
N ASP A 37 -19.57 -22.90 -11.41
CA ASP A 37 -20.08 -21.57 -11.12
C ASP A 37 -19.58 -21.10 -9.74
N MET A 38 -19.31 -19.81 -9.59
CA MET A 38 -18.90 -19.26 -8.30
C MET A 38 -20.13 -19.12 -7.39
N PRO A 39 -20.12 -19.62 -6.16
CA PRO A 39 -21.31 -19.56 -5.32
C PRO A 39 -21.52 -18.15 -4.75
N ASN A 40 -22.78 -17.72 -4.71
CA ASN A 40 -23.25 -16.46 -4.11
C ASN A 40 -22.60 -15.22 -4.76
N ASP A 41 -22.67 -15.12 -6.08
CA ASP A 41 -22.18 -13.99 -6.85
C ASP A 41 -23.23 -13.50 -7.86
N ASP A 42 -22.93 -12.36 -8.49
CA ASP A 42 -23.79 -11.67 -9.45
C ASP A 42 -23.77 -12.30 -10.86
N GLY A 43 -23.40 -13.58 -10.97
CA GLY A 43 -23.25 -14.28 -12.24
C GLY A 43 -22.02 -13.85 -13.06
N SER A 44 -20.98 -13.33 -12.41
CA SER A 44 -19.71 -12.93 -13.06
C SER A 44 -18.54 -13.87 -12.80
N GLY A 45 -18.69 -14.82 -11.88
CA GLY A 45 -17.63 -15.63 -11.31
C GLY A 45 -17.60 -17.08 -11.82
N ILE A 46 -16.41 -17.56 -12.17
CA ILE A 46 -16.17 -18.95 -12.57
C ILE A 46 -14.97 -19.52 -11.82
N ILE A 47 -15.15 -20.71 -11.24
CA ILE A 47 -14.10 -21.44 -10.53
C ILE A 47 -13.50 -22.49 -11.46
N LEU A 48 -12.19 -22.42 -11.63
CA LEU A 48 -11.37 -23.41 -12.32
C LEU A 48 -10.70 -24.29 -11.28
N LYS A 49 -10.72 -25.60 -11.50
CA LYS A 49 -10.03 -26.58 -10.66
C LYS A 49 -9.29 -27.58 -11.52
N TRP A 50 -8.03 -27.91 -11.19
CA TRP A 50 -7.27 -28.95 -11.89
C TRP A 50 -6.29 -29.69 -11.00
N LYS A 51 -5.84 -30.86 -11.45
CA LYS A 51 -4.75 -31.59 -10.80
C LYS A 51 -3.40 -31.03 -11.25
N PRO A 52 -2.52 -30.62 -10.32
CA PRO A 52 -1.17 -30.20 -10.69
C PRO A 52 -0.39 -31.38 -11.26
N LEU A 53 0.52 -31.09 -12.20
CA LEU A 53 1.45 -32.09 -12.71
C LEU A 53 2.44 -32.51 -11.61
N PRO A 54 2.88 -33.78 -11.62
CA PRO A 54 3.92 -34.27 -10.73
C PRO A 54 5.21 -33.44 -10.83
N ARG A 55 5.95 -33.33 -9.72
CA ARG A 55 7.19 -32.53 -9.62
C ARG A 55 8.26 -32.89 -10.68
N GLU A 56 8.21 -34.10 -11.22
CA GLU A 56 9.11 -34.60 -12.27
C GLU A 56 9.01 -33.74 -13.55
N TYR A 57 7.88 -33.06 -13.77
CA TYR A 57 7.67 -32.15 -14.90
C TYR A 57 8.29 -30.77 -14.71
N ARG A 58 8.83 -30.46 -13.51
CA ARG A 58 9.57 -29.22 -13.20
C ARG A 58 8.79 -27.96 -13.59
N VAL A 59 7.50 -27.94 -13.24
CA VAL A 59 6.57 -26.85 -13.57
C VAL A 59 6.91 -25.62 -12.75
N ILE A 60 7.08 -24.48 -13.42
CA ILE A 60 7.30 -23.17 -12.80
C ILE A 60 6.02 -22.34 -12.70
N LYS A 61 5.02 -22.62 -13.56
CA LYS A 61 3.71 -21.96 -13.53
C LYS A 61 2.66 -22.70 -14.36
N TYR A 62 1.39 -22.38 -14.12
CA TYR A 62 0.24 -22.83 -14.90
C TYR A 62 -0.41 -21.62 -15.59
N ASN A 63 -0.34 -21.59 -16.91
CA ASN A 63 -1.01 -20.57 -17.71
C ASN A 63 -2.52 -20.87 -17.77
N ILE A 64 -3.35 -19.87 -17.51
CA ILE A 64 -4.80 -19.93 -17.54
C ILE A 64 -5.28 -19.15 -18.76
N TYR A 65 -6.06 -19.80 -19.62
CA TYR A 65 -6.56 -19.23 -20.86
C TYR A 65 -8.09 -19.10 -20.82
N ARG A 66 -8.61 -18.01 -21.38
CA ARG A 66 -10.05 -17.70 -21.46
C ARG A 66 -10.45 -17.25 -22.85
N GLY A 67 -11.64 -17.62 -23.31
CA GLY A 67 -12.23 -17.15 -24.56
C GLY A 67 -13.75 -17.24 -24.57
N VAL A 68 -14.38 -16.60 -25.55
CA VAL A 68 -15.84 -16.72 -25.82
C VAL A 68 -16.16 -17.79 -26.88
N SER A 69 -15.13 -18.51 -27.33
CA SER A 69 -15.21 -19.58 -28.32
C SER A 69 -14.22 -20.67 -27.95
N PRO A 70 -14.56 -21.97 -28.15
CA PRO A 70 -13.66 -23.07 -27.85
C PRO A 70 -12.41 -23.09 -28.76
N ASP A 71 -12.46 -22.39 -29.90
CA ASP A 71 -11.37 -22.36 -30.89
C ASP A 71 -10.36 -21.23 -30.66
N SER A 72 -10.66 -20.29 -29.74
CA SER A 72 -9.85 -19.10 -29.50
C SER A 72 -9.86 -18.69 -28.03
N LEU A 73 -8.88 -19.20 -27.30
CA LEU A 73 -8.64 -18.87 -25.89
C LEU A 73 -7.34 -18.06 -25.78
N PHE A 74 -7.40 -16.91 -25.12
CA PHE A 74 -6.25 -16.02 -24.89
C PHE A 74 -5.71 -16.21 -23.49
N LEU A 75 -4.39 -16.08 -23.32
CA LEU A 75 -3.76 -16.11 -22.01
C LEU A 75 -4.31 -14.97 -21.15
N LEU A 76 -4.99 -15.33 -20.05
CA LEU A 76 -5.56 -14.38 -19.09
C LEU A 76 -4.55 -14.06 -18.01
N THR A 77 -4.04 -15.09 -17.34
CA THR A 77 -3.07 -14.97 -16.24
C THR A 77 -2.31 -16.29 -16.04
N ASP A 78 -1.44 -16.36 -15.03
CA ASP A 78 -0.78 -17.59 -14.63
C ASP A 78 -0.63 -17.74 -13.12
N LEU A 79 -0.54 -19.01 -12.68
CA LEU A 79 -0.34 -19.39 -11.28
C LEU A 79 1.05 -19.99 -11.10
N GLU A 80 1.92 -19.31 -10.34
CA GLU A 80 3.30 -19.75 -10.10
C GLU A 80 3.40 -21.04 -9.26
N SER A 81 4.49 -21.78 -9.45
CA SER A 81 4.79 -23.04 -8.75
C SER A 81 6.30 -23.21 -8.54
N ASP A 82 6.70 -23.75 -7.40
CA ASP A 82 8.11 -24.11 -7.15
C ASP A 82 8.46 -25.39 -7.95
N PRO A 83 9.38 -25.34 -8.93
CA PRO A 83 9.71 -26.50 -9.76
C PRO A 83 10.50 -27.59 -9.01
N LYS A 84 11.07 -27.29 -7.84
CA LYS A 84 11.78 -28.25 -6.99
C LYS A 84 10.84 -28.98 -6.05
N GLN A 85 9.93 -28.25 -5.41
CA GLN A 85 8.97 -28.85 -4.47
C GLN A 85 7.76 -29.44 -5.19
N GLY A 86 7.34 -28.83 -6.30
CA GLY A 86 6.05 -29.07 -6.94
C GLY A 86 4.90 -28.52 -6.10
N VAL A 87 3.67 -28.80 -6.52
CA VAL A 87 2.46 -28.47 -5.77
C VAL A 87 2.09 -29.62 -4.86
N MET A 88 2.02 -29.36 -3.55
CA MET A 88 1.68 -30.38 -2.54
C MET A 88 0.17 -30.59 -2.41
N ALA A 89 -0.64 -29.58 -2.78
CA ALA A 89 -2.09 -29.70 -2.78
C ALA A 89 -2.57 -30.67 -3.87
N PRO A 90 -3.62 -31.46 -3.62
CA PRO A 90 -4.13 -32.41 -4.61
C PRO A 90 -4.77 -31.74 -5.83
N TYR A 91 -5.20 -30.48 -5.66
CA TYR A 91 -5.80 -29.65 -6.69
C TYR A 91 -5.31 -28.21 -6.57
N LEU A 92 -5.28 -27.52 -7.69
CA LEU A 92 -5.15 -26.07 -7.79
C LEU A 92 -6.50 -25.47 -8.14
N TYR A 93 -6.71 -24.21 -7.72
CA TYR A 93 -7.92 -23.44 -7.96
C TYR A 93 -7.57 -22.06 -8.51
N TYR A 94 -8.41 -21.55 -9.41
CA TYR A 94 -8.42 -20.16 -9.83
C TYR A 94 -9.86 -19.66 -9.89
N TYR A 95 -10.08 -18.42 -9.50
CA TYR A 95 -11.40 -17.78 -9.43
C TYR A 95 -11.36 -16.62 -10.43
N ASP A 96 -12.06 -16.76 -11.55
CA ASP A 96 -12.19 -15.68 -12.53
C ASP A 96 -13.46 -14.88 -12.23
N SER A 97 -13.29 -13.68 -11.69
CA SER A 97 -14.35 -12.70 -11.52
C SER A 97 -14.09 -11.45 -12.39
N GLY A 98 -13.28 -11.58 -13.45
CA GLY A 98 -12.84 -10.46 -14.27
C GLY A 98 -11.86 -9.50 -13.59
N ASP A 99 -11.19 -9.94 -12.53
CA ASP A 99 -10.20 -9.19 -11.74
C ASP A 99 -8.88 -8.98 -12.50
N GLN A 100 -8.63 -9.76 -13.56
CA GLN A 100 -7.45 -9.63 -14.42
C GLN A 100 -7.78 -8.81 -15.67
N PRO A 101 -6.87 -7.91 -16.11
CA PRO A 101 -7.06 -7.17 -17.34
C PRO A 101 -7.07 -8.12 -18.54
N LEU A 102 -8.08 -8.01 -19.40
CA LEU A 102 -8.11 -8.69 -20.69
C LEU A 102 -6.94 -8.22 -21.58
N ILE A 103 -6.67 -6.91 -21.57
CA ILE A 103 -5.55 -6.29 -22.30
C ILE A 103 -4.67 -5.53 -21.34
N GLU A 104 -3.42 -5.99 -21.20
CA GLU A 104 -2.35 -5.27 -20.51
C GLU A 104 -1.38 -4.69 -21.55
N PHE A 105 -1.27 -3.36 -21.64
CA PHE A 105 -0.66 -2.73 -22.81
C PHE A 105 0.85 -2.92 -22.93
N GLU A 106 1.53 -3.23 -21.82
CA GLU A 106 2.96 -3.48 -21.76
C GLU A 106 3.35 -4.81 -22.41
N THR A 107 2.49 -5.82 -22.28
CA THR A 107 2.77 -7.21 -22.64
C THR A 107 1.96 -7.69 -23.85
N ALA A 108 0.79 -7.09 -24.11
CA ALA A 108 -0.14 -7.54 -25.15
C ALA A 108 0.41 -7.40 -26.59
N PRO A 109 0.26 -8.45 -27.43
CA PRO A 109 0.72 -8.42 -28.81
C PRO A 109 -0.13 -7.48 -29.67
N ALA A 110 0.40 -7.00 -30.80
CA ALA A 110 -0.35 -6.11 -31.70
C ALA A 110 -1.46 -6.81 -32.51
N LYS A 111 -1.36 -8.15 -32.66
CA LYS A 111 -2.30 -9.00 -33.40
C LYS A 111 -2.43 -10.33 -32.67
N PRO A 112 -3.47 -11.14 -32.94
CA PRO A 112 -3.55 -12.50 -32.40
C PRO A 112 -2.28 -13.30 -32.72
N VAL A 113 -1.64 -13.86 -31.69
CA VAL A 113 -0.44 -14.69 -31.82
C VAL A 113 -0.70 -16.02 -31.14
N LYS A 114 -0.61 -17.12 -31.88
CA LYS A 114 -0.71 -18.49 -31.34
C LYS A 114 0.40 -18.74 -30.31
N GLU A 115 0.11 -19.60 -29.34
CA GLU A 115 1.06 -19.98 -28.32
C GLU A 115 2.28 -20.74 -28.92
N ARG A 116 3.48 -20.52 -28.37
CA ARG A 116 4.69 -21.16 -28.94
C ARG A 116 4.67 -22.67 -28.70
N LYS A 117 5.12 -23.41 -29.71
CA LYS A 117 5.34 -24.87 -29.63
C LYS A 117 4.06 -25.67 -29.33
N GLN A 118 2.90 -25.09 -29.60
CA GLN A 118 1.63 -25.80 -29.64
C GLN A 118 1.37 -26.32 -31.07
N PRO A 119 0.54 -27.38 -31.21
CA PRO A 119 0.02 -27.82 -32.52
C PRO A 119 -0.63 -26.67 -33.31
N GLU A 120 -0.64 -26.74 -34.64
CA GLU A 120 -1.24 -25.69 -35.50
C GLU A 120 -2.74 -25.49 -35.24
N ASP A 121 -3.43 -26.56 -34.83
CA ASP A 121 -4.85 -26.60 -34.46
C ASP A 121 -5.13 -26.27 -32.99
N SER A 122 -4.10 -25.97 -32.19
CA SER A 122 -4.29 -25.60 -30.78
C SER A 122 -5.14 -24.34 -30.65
N PRO A 123 -6.16 -24.31 -29.77
CA PRO A 123 -7.02 -23.14 -29.59
C PRO A 123 -6.34 -22.01 -28.80
N LEU A 124 -5.11 -22.22 -28.30
CA LEU A 124 -4.41 -21.31 -27.41
C LEU A 124 -3.67 -20.19 -28.14
N PHE A 125 -3.95 -18.97 -27.70
CA PHE A 125 -3.28 -17.75 -28.08
C PHE A 125 -2.56 -17.16 -26.86
N ARG A 126 -1.55 -16.33 -27.12
CA ARG A 126 -0.99 -15.45 -26.09
C ARG A 126 -2.04 -14.46 -25.58
N SER A 127 -1.62 -13.51 -24.76
CA SER A 127 -2.49 -12.45 -24.22
C SER A 127 -3.31 -11.77 -25.32
N PHE A 128 -4.50 -11.31 -24.96
CA PHE A 128 -5.44 -10.69 -25.89
C PHE A 128 -4.76 -9.52 -26.64
N PRO A 129 -4.94 -9.41 -27.97
CA PRO A 129 -4.18 -8.43 -28.73
C PRO A 129 -4.66 -7.00 -28.50
N ARG A 130 -3.74 -6.04 -28.66
CA ARG A 130 -4.02 -4.61 -28.77
C ARG A 130 -4.60 -4.26 -30.14
N ASP A 131 -5.73 -4.90 -30.47
CA ASP A 131 -6.44 -4.76 -31.72
C ASP A 131 -7.91 -4.39 -31.47
N ALA A 132 -8.33 -3.25 -32.01
CA ALA A 132 -9.63 -2.67 -31.71
C ALA A 132 -10.79 -3.48 -32.32
N GLU A 133 -10.60 -4.06 -33.51
CA GLU A 133 -11.62 -4.91 -34.15
C GLU A 133 -11.83 -6.20 -33.35
N THR A 134 -10.73 -6.82 -32.90
CA THR A 134 -10.79 -8.02 -32.05
C THR A 134 -11.51 -7.73 -30.73
N LEU A 135 -11.19 -6.62 -30.05
CA LEU A 135 -11.88 -6.23 -28.82
C LEU A 135 -13.37 -5.95 -29.05
N ASN A 136 -13.71 -5.23 -30.13
CA ASN A 136 -15.11 -4.97 -30.49
C ASN A 136 -15.89 -6.26 -30.75
N SER A 137 -15.26 -7.30 -31.32
CA SER A 137 -15.93 -8.58 -31.62
C SER A 137 -16.38 -9.38 -30.40
N VAL A 138 -15.90 -9.03 -29.20
CA VAL A 138 -16.25 -9.69 -27.94
C VAL A 138 -16.90 -8.74 -26.94
N MET A 139 -17.13 -7.48 -27.31
CA MET A 139 -17.58 -6.44 -26.38
C MET A 139 -19.01 -6.63 -25.88
N ASP A 140 -19.87 -7.28 -26.68
CA ASP A 140 -21.22 -7.68 -26.30
C ASP A 140 -21.26 -8.95 -25.43
N ARG A 141 -20.11 -9.59 -25.22
CA ARG A 141 -19.96 -10.84 -24.45
C ARG A 141 -19.40 -10.63 -23.06
N TYR A 142 -19.07 -9.41 -22.67
CA TYR A 142 -18.51 -9.10 -21.36
C TYR A 142 -19.04 -7.74 -20.89
N PHE A 143 -19.03 -7.52 -19.59
CA PHE A 143 -18.96 -6.15 -19.09
C PHE A 143 -17.53 -5.63 -19.28
N ILE A 144 -17.34 -4.67 -20.18
CA ILE A 144 -16.02 -4.14 -20.51
C ILE A 144 -15.83 -2.76 -19.90
N ALA A 145 -14.70 -2.59 -19.20
CA ALA A 145 -14.28 -1.32 -18.63
C ALA A 145 -12.82 -1.00 -18.97
N GLY A 146 -12.56 0.26 -19.30
CA GLY A 146 -11.23 0.76 -19.58
C GLY A 146 -10.64 1.49 -18.38
N ILE A 147 -9.36 1.23 -18.09
CA ILE A 147 -8.56 2.06 -17.19
C ILE A 147 -7.70 3.03 -18.03
N THR A 148 -7.77 4.31 -17.71
CA THR A 148 -7.01 5.36 -18.43
C THR A 148 -6.78 6.56 -17.54
N LYS A 149 -5.76 7.37 -17.85
CA LYS A 149 -5.63 8.71 -17.26
C LYS A 149 -6.88 9.55 -17.50
N ALA A 150 -7.41 10.16 -16.45
CA ALA A 150 -8.55 11.08 -16.47
C ALA A 150 -8.37 12.17 -17.55
N SER A 151 -7.15 12.68 -17.70
CA SER A 151 -6.81 13.68 -18.72
C SER A 151 -6.98 13.20 -20.17
N ASN A 152 -6.87 11.89 -20.44
CA ASN A 152 -7.15 11.34 -21.76
C ASN A 152 -8.64 11.48 -22.08
N LEU A 153 -9.50 11.11 -21.13
CA LEU A 153 -10.95 11.12 -21.27
C LEU A 153 -11.51 12.55 -21.33
N TYR A 154 -10.98 13.47 -20.51
CA TYR A 154 -11.52 14.82 -20.43
C TYR A 154 -10.89 15.81 -21.40
N LYS A 155 -9.60 15.68 -21.74
CA LYS A 155 -8.90 16.71 -22.52
C LYS A 155 -8.42 16.24 -23.89
N ARG A 156 -8.32 14.92 -24.10
CA ARG A 156 -7.74 14.32 -25.32
C ARG A 156 -8.70 13.36 -26.05
N SER A 157 -9.93 13.24 -25.58
CA SER A 157 -10.97 12.46 -26.25
C SER A 157 -11.46 13.18 -27.51
N THR A 158 -12.00 12.41 -28.44
CA THR A 158 -12.64 12.95 -29.64
C THR A 158 -14.15 12.82 -29.50
N ARG A 159 -14.91 13.82 -29.93
CA ARG A 159 -16.37 13.78 -29.89
C ARG A 159 -16.90 13.01 -31.09
N VAL A 160 -17.75 12.01 -30.85
CA VAL A 160 -18.40 11.19 -31.88
C VAL A 160 -19.90 11.20 -31.61
N LYS A 161 -20.71 11.47 -32.63
CA LYS A 161 -22.17 11.42 -32.52
C LYS A 161 -22.68 10.12 -33.14
N GLN A 162 -23.47 9.36 -32.39
CA GLN A 162 -24.19 8.17 -32.85
C GLN A 162 -25.66 8.37 -32.50
N ASP A 163 -26.52 8.29 -33.51
CA ASP A 163 -27.94 8.60 -33.40
C ASP A 163 -28.17 10.00 -32.78
N GLU A 164 -28.87 10.07 -31.65
CA GLU A 164 -29.13 11.32 -30.92
C GLU A 164 -28.08 11.61 -29.82
N THR A 165 -27.25 10.62 -29.48
CA THR A 165 -26.30 10.70 -28.36
C THR A 165 -24.90 11.10 -28.83
N THR A 166 -24.23 11.96 -28.05
CA THR A 166 -22.84 12.33 -28.32
C THR A 166 -21.89 11.74 -27.28
N PHE A 167 -20.90 11.00 -27.75
CA PHE A 167 -19.93 10.28 -26.93
C PHE A 167 -18.55 10.95 -26.94
N ASN A 168 -17.79 10.70 -25.89
CA ASN A 168 -16.35 10.92 -25.88
C ASN A 168 -15.64 9.62 -26.29
N ALA A 169 -14.71 9.71 -27.23
CA ALA A 169 -14.14 8.55 -27.90
C ALA A 169 -12.61 8.48 -27.77
N LEU A 170 -12.10 7.34 -27.32
CA LEU A 170 -10.67 7.06 -27.13
C LEU A 170 -10.18 5.95 -28.06
N LYS A 171 -8.95 6.06 -28.55
CA LYS A 171 -8.27 4.96 -29.23
C LYS A 171 -7.83 3.92 -28.21
N LEU A 172 -7.70 2.67 -28.65
CA LEU A 172 -7.17 1.59 -27.82
C LEU A 172 -5.81 1.94 -27.18
N THR A 173 -4.92 2.64 -27.91
CA THR A 173 -3.61 3.06 -27.39
C THR A 173 -3.65 4.14 -26.31
N GLN A 174 -4.83 4.64 -25.95
CA GLN A 174 -5.01 5.64 -24.88
C GLN A 174 -5.43 5.00 -23.55
N PHE A 175 -5.64 3.68 -23.51
CA PHE A 175 -5.88 2.94 -22.28
C PHE A 175 -4.55 2.47 -21.67
N ASP A 176 -4.54 2.39 -20.35
CA ASP A 176 -3.48 1.73 -19.60
C ASP A 176 -3.81 0.22 -19.44
N GLY A 177 -5.09 -0.14 -19.50
CA GLY A 177 -5.59 -1.52 -19.50
C GLY A 177 -7.07 -1.60 -19.86
N VAL A 178 -7.54 -2.79 -20.22
CA VAL A 178 -8.96 -3.09 -20.45
C VAL A 178 -9.34 -4.33 -19.67
N TYR A 179 -10.39 -4.23 -18.87
CA TYR A 179 -10.97 -5.32 -18.09
C TYR A 179 -12.22 -5.83 -18.79
N ALA A 180 -12.42 -7.14 -18.72
CA ALA A 180 -13.59 -7.80 -19.27
C ALA A 180 -14.10 -8.80 -18.23
N ILE A 181 -15.20 -8.42 -17.59
CA ILE A 181 -15.86 -9.18 -16.53
C ILE A 181 -16.89 -10.10 -17.19
N PRO A 182 -16.87 -11.41 -16.90
CA PRO A 182 -17.91 -12.34 -17.36
C PRO A 182 -19.31 -11.87 -16.95
N VAL A 183 -20.32 -12.25 -17.73
CA VAL A 183 -21.73 -11.92 -17.45
C VAL A 183 -22.61 -13.14 -17.65
N GLU A 184 -23.72 -13.19 -16.93
CA GLU A 184 -24.75 -14.20 -17.10
C GLU A 184 -25.23 -14.29 -18.57
N GLY A 185 -25.60 -15.49 -19.03
CA GLY A 185 -26.15 -15.71 -20.37
C GLY A 185 -25.09 -15.92 -21.46
N VAL A 186 -23.80 -15.91 -21.10
CA VAL A 186 -22.67 -16.11 -22.02
C VAL A 186 -21.82 -17.30 -21.59
N THR A 187 -21.60 -18.24 -22.51
CA THR A 187 -20.66 -19.34 -22.27
C THR A 187 -19.22 -18.90 -22.48
N TYR A 188 -18.38 -19.04 -21.44
CA TYR A 188 -16.93 -18.81 -21.50
C TYR A 188 -16.17 -20.12 -21.49
N TYR A 189 -15.13 -20.19 -22.30
CA TYR A 189 -14.29 -21.36 -22.50
C TYR A 189 -12.94 -21.17 -21.83
N TYR A 190 -12.48 -22.20 -21.13
CA TYR A 190 -11.22 -22.19 -20.40
C TYR A 190 -10.35 -23.40 -20.73
N ALA A 191 -9.05 -23.19 -20.57
CA ALA A 191 -8.05 -24.26 -20.57
C ALA A 191 -6.84 -23.85 -19.72
N VAL A 192 -6.13 -24.84 -19.17
CA VAL A 192 -4.92 -24.64 -18.37
C VAL A 192 -3.76 -25.39 -19.00
N ALA A 193 -2.60 -24.75 -19.11
CA ALA A 193 -1.37 -25.38 -19.61
C ALA A 193 -0.19 -25.15 -18.66
N ALA A 194 0.54 -26.20 -18.32
CA ALA A 194 1.70 -26.11 -17.44
C ALA A 194 2.96 -25.69 -18.21
N VAL A 195 3.83 -24.91 -17.58
CA VAL A 195 5.09 -24.42 -18.15
C VAL A 195 6.27 -24.88 -17.31
N ASN A 196 7.32 -25.44 -17.93
CA ASN A 196 8.53 -25.87 -17.21
C ASN A 196 9.65 -24.81 -17.16
N GLU A 197 10.72 -25.10 -16.42
CA GLU A 197 11.91 -24.25 -16.28
C GLU A 197 12.60 -23.86 -17.60
N LYS A 198 12.35 -24.58 -18.70
CA LYS A 198 12.88 -24.27 -20.03
C LYS A 198 11.92 -23.42 -20.87
N GLY A 199 10.79 -22.99 -20.30
CA GLY A 199 9.72 -22.29 -20.99
C GLY A 199 8.98 -23.15 -22.02
N PHE A 200 9.02 -24.49 -21.87
CA PHE A 200 8.21 -25.39 -22.68
C PHE A 200 6.82 -25.52 -22.05
N ILE A 201 5.79 -25.36 -22.88
CA ILE A 201 4.39 -25.44 -22.49
C ILE A 201 3.91 -26.85 -22.80
N TYR A 202 3.49 -27.59 -21.78
CA TYR A 202 2.93 -28.92 -21.94
C TYR A 202 1.54 -28.87 -22.58
N PRO A 203 1.02 -29.98 -23.11
CA PRO A 203 -0.36 -30.07 -23.58
C PRO A 203 -1.36 -29.53 -22.56
N HIS A 204 -2.30 -28.73 -23.05
CA HIS A 204 -3.30 -28.10 -22.22
C HIS A 204 -4.37 -29.09 -21.77
N SER A 205 -5.12 -28.73 -20.73
CA SER A 205 -6.33 -29.44 -20.32
C SER A 205 -7.35 -29.54 -21.46
N GLU A 206 -8.37 -30.36 -21.30
CA GLU A 206 -9.57 -30.22 -22.15
C GLU A 206 -10.11 -28.78 -22.09
N VAL A 207 -10.70 -28.33 -23.20
CA VAL A 207 -11.37 -27.03 -23.28
C VAL A 207 -12.80 -27.25 -22.79
N LEU A 208 -13.14 -26.62 -21.66
CA LEU A 208 -14.49 -26.68 -21.10
C LEU A 208 -15.14 -25.31 -21.19
N GLY A 209 -16.44 -25.29 -21.43
CA GLY A 209 -17.27 -24.10 -21.44
C GLY A 209 -18.22 -24.11 -20.25
N LEU A 210 -18.40 -22.97 -19.59
CA LEU A 210 -19.39 -22.75 -18.54
C LEU A 210 -20.08 -21.40 -18.76
N GLU A 211 -21.38 -21.36 -18.52
CA GLU A 211 -22.16 -20.13 -18.42
C GLU A 211 -22.34 -19.81 -16.93
N PRO A 212 -21.85 -18.66 -16.43
CA PRO A 212 -22.04 -18.27 -15.04
C PRO A 212 -23.51 -17.91 -14.81
N ILE A 213 -24.00 -18.11 -13.59
CA ILE A 213 -25.40 -17.86 -13.22
C ILE A 213 -25.48 -17.01 -11.96
N ASP A 214 -26.45 -16.11 -11.91
CA ASP A 214 -26.71 -15.30 -10.73
C ASP A 214 -27.23 -16.18 -9.56
N ASN A 215 -26.55 -16.08 -8.43
CA ASN A 215 -26.72 -16.95 -7.26
C ASN A 215 -27.23 -16.15 -6.06
N ALA A 216 -28.16 -16.75 -5.31
CA ALA A 216 -28.66 -16.13 -4.09
C ALA A 216 -27.53 -15.75 -3.12
N PRO A 217 -27.64 -14.62 -2.41
CA PRO A 217 -26.64 -14.18 -1.45
C PRO A 217 -26.37 -15.23 -0.37
N ASP A 218 -25.12 -15.28 0.08
CA ASP A 218 -24.70 -16.14 1.19
C ASP A 218 -25.34 -15.68 2.51
N ALA A 219 -25.91 -16.62 3.29
CA ALA A 219 -26.41 -16.44 4.65
C ALA A 219 -25.31 -16.36 5.75
N SER A 220 -24.19 -15.69 5.49
CA SER A 220 -23.04 -15.58 6.42
C SER A 220 -22.87 -14.23 7.09
N ALA A 221 -23.73 -13.25 6.78
CA ALA A 221 -23.68 -11.94 7.43
C ALA A 221 -23.76 -12.09 8.95
N THR A 222 -22.93 -11.34 9.67
CA THR A 222 -22.93 -11.35 11.14
C THR A 222 -23.65 -10.12 11.65
N VAL A 223 -24.77 -10.31 12.37
CA VAL A 223 -25.57 -9.19 12.92
C VAL A 223 -25.64 -9.26 14.45
N ASN A 224 -25.40 -8.11 15.07
CA ASN A 224 -25.58 -7.88 16.49
C ASN A 224 -26.67 -6.82 16.69
N VAL A 225 -27.62 -7.12 17.57
CA VAL A 225 -28.77 -6.24 17.81
C VAL A 225 -28.87 -5.87 19.28
N THR A 226 -29.20 -4.61 19.56
CA THR A 226 -29.44 -4.14 20.92
C THR A 226 -30.74 -3.35 20.98
N TYR A 227 -31.63 -3.74 21.89
CA TYR A 227 -32.77 -2.92 22.28
C TYR A 227 -32.35 -1.96 23.40
N VAL A 228 -32.44 -0.67 23.13
CA VAL A 228 -32.17 0.41 24.09
C VAL A 228 -33.49 0.82 24.73
N ARG A 229 -33.57 0.67 26.06
CA ARG A 229 -34.79 1.01 26.82
C ARG A 229 -35.06 2.51 26.81
N GLY A 230 -36.30 2.90 26.56
CA GLY A 230 -36.74 4.29 26.48
C GLY A 230 -38.26 4.42 26.30
N LYS A 231 -38.74 5.65 26.14
CA LYS A 231 -40.13 5.96 25.71
C LYS A 231 -40.09 7.04 24.60
N PRO A 232 -40.13 6.66 23.30
CA PRO A 232 -40.10 5.28 22.80
C PRO A 232 -38.76 4.58 23.03
N GLY A 233 -38.74 3.24 22.94
CA GLY A 233 -37.49 2.48 22.90
C GLY A 233 -36.82 2.62 21.53
N ARG A 234 -35.60 2.11 21.40
CA ARG A 234 -34.87 2.09 20.11
C ARG A 234 -34.24 0.73 19.88
N ILE A 235 -34.24 0.24 18.65
CA ILE A 235 -33.53 -0.98 18.27
C ILE A 235 -32.36 -0.63 17.36
N ASN A 236 -31.17 -1.10 17.74
CA ASN A 236 -29.92 -0.85 17.05
C ASN A 236 -29.47 -2.13 16.34
N PHE A 237 -29.26 -2.05 15.03
CA PHE A 237 -28.66 -3.11 14.20
C PHE A 237 -27.24 -2.70 13.82
N GLU A 238 -26.28 -3.57 14.13
CA GLU A 238 -24.89 -3.50 13.69
C GLU A 238 -24.55 -4.79 12.98
N TRP A 239 -24.16 -4.73 11.70
CA TRP A 239 -23.83 -5.93 10.95
C TRP A 239 -22.59 -5.77 10.08
N ILE A 240 -21.95 -6.92 9.84
CA ILE A 240 -20.90 -7.11 8.85
C ILE A 240 -21.56 -7.88 7.70
N PRO A 241 -21.60 -7.32 6.48
CA PRO A 241 -22.12 -8.01 5.30
C PRO A 241 -21.39 -9.32 4.99
N SER A 242 -22.01 -10.20 4.20
CA SER A 242 -21.32 -11.37 3.64
C SER A 242 -20.23 -10.96 2.64
N LEU A 243 -19.39 -11.90 2.21
CA LEU A 243 -18.33 -11.62 1.22
C LEU A 243 -18.88 -11.13 -0.13
N ALA A 244 -20.15 -11.44 -0.44
CA ALA A 244 -20.87 -11.05 -1.64
C ALA A 244 -21.69 -9.75 -1.48
N ALA A 245 -21.30 -8.86 -0.56
CA ALA A 245 -22.08 -7.66 -0.25
C ALA A 245 -22.29 -6.69 -1.42
N SER A 246 -21.47 -6.78 -2.47
CA SER A 246 -21.60 -5.99 -3.69
C SER A 246 -22.84 -6.35 -4.51
N ASP A 247 -23.31 -7.59 -4.39
CA ASP A 247 -24.47 -8.11 -5.11
C ASP A 247 -25.80 -7.85 -4.36
N ILE A 248 -25.73 -7.46 -3.09
CA ILE A 248 -26.91 -7.13 -2.29
C ILE A 248 -27.49 -5.78 -2.75
N ALA A 249 -28.78 -5.74 -3.07
CA ALA A 249 -29.52 -4.53 -3.42
C ALA A 249 -30.22 -3.89 -2.20
N LEU A 250 -30.67 -4.72 -1.26
CA LEU A 250 -31.56 -4.31 -0.16
C LEU A 250 -31.25 -5.02 1.16
N TRP A 251 -31.32 -4.28 2.26
CA TRP A 251 -31.25 -4.76 3.64
C TRP A 251 -32.59 -4.58 4.35
N GLU A 252 -32.99 -5.56 5.15
CA GLU A 252 -34.23 -5.52 5.90
C GLU A 252 -34.04 -6.03 7.33
N GLY A 253 -34.57 -5.29 8.30
CA GLY A 253 -34.61 -5.69 9.70
C GLY A 253 -35.96 -6.26 10.09
N TRP A 254 -35.96 -7.39 10.80
CA TRP A 254 -37.17 -8.08 11.21
C TRP A 254 -37.09 -8.49 12.69
N MET A 255 -38.26 -8.63 13.32
CA MET A 255 -38.41 -9.20 14.66
C MET A 255 -39.36 -10.38 14.59
N ILE A 256 -38.92 -11.56 15.04
CA ILE A 256 -39.71 -12.80 14.91
C ILE A 256 -39.97 -13.40 16.30
N PRO A 257 -41.16 -13.98 16.57
CA PRO A 257 -41.42 -14.62 17.85
C PRO A 257 -40.43 -15.76 18.13
N ARG A 258 -39.78 -15.76 19.30
CA ARG A 258 -38.78 -16.76 19.68
C ARG A 258 -39.28 -18.20 19.55
N ARG A 259 -40.58 -18.43 19.77
CA ARG A 259 -41.24 -19.75 19.69
C ARG A 259 -41.25 -20.40 18.29
N ILE A 260 -41.00 -19.64 17.23
CA ILE A 260 -40.96 -20.17 15.85
C ILE A 260 -39.53 -20.41 15.34
N VAL A 261 -38.51 -19.95 16.08
CA VAL A 261 -37.11 -20.20 15.76
C VAL A 261 -36.73 -21.59 16.26
N GLY A 262 -36.11 -22.41 15.41
CA GLY A 262 -35.58 -23.71 15.84
C GLY A 262 -34.54 -23.57 16.95
N ASP A 263 -34.34 -24.62 17.75
CA ASP A 263 -33.32 -24.65 18.81
C ASP A 263 -31.89 -24.46 18.28
N ASP A 264 -31.69 -24.71 16.98
CA ASP A 264 -30.47 -24.54 16.20
C ASP A 264 -30.34 -23.15 15.56
N GLY A 265 -31.32 -22.25 15.74
CA GLY A 265 -31.33 -20.92 15.14
C GLY A 265 -31.76 -20.90 13.67
N ILE A 266 -32.25 -22.02 13.13
CA ILE A 266 -32.71 -22.11 11.74
C ILE A 266 -34.11 -21.49 11.60
N LEU A 267 -34.28 -20.67 10.57
CA LEU A 267 -35.56 -20.06 10.22
C LEU A 267 -36.44 -21.03 9.40
N PRO A 268 -37.75 -21.17 9.71
CA PRO A 268 -38.67 -21.92 8.87
C PRO A 268 -38.88 -21.23 7.51
N GLN A 269 -39.30 -21.97 6.49
CA GLN A 269 -39.45 -21.43 5.12
C GLN A 269 -40.38 -20.20 5.03
N ASP A 270 -41.47 -20.18 5.80
CA ASP A 270 -42.45 -19.07 5.83
C ASP A 270 -42.25 -18.16 7.06
N TRP A 271 -41.01 -17.94 7.50
CA TRP A 271 -40.73 -17.17 8.72
C TRP A 271 -41.25 -15.73 8.66
N GLN A 272 -41.30 -15.13 7.46
CA GLN A 272 -41.75 -13.76 7.23
C GLN A 272 -43.24 -13.55 7.57
N ASP A 273 -44.09 -14.56 7.39
CA ASP A 273 -45.54 -14.49 7.69
C ASP A 273 -45.84 -14.19 9.17
N ASN A 274 -44.89 -14.49 10.05
CA ASN A 274 -45.00 -14.32 11.49
C ASN A 274 -44.00 -13.27 12.02
N ALA A 275 -43.31 -12.55 11.13
CA ALA A 275 -42.32 -11.55 11.47
C ALA A 275 -42.92 -10.14 11.47
N LEU A 276 -42.38 -9.27 12.32
CA LEU A 276 -42.65 -7.84 12.32
C LEU A 276 -41.52 -7.13 11.56
N PRO A 277 -41.80 -6.44 10.43
CA PRO A 277 -40.80 -5.63 9.75
C PRO A 277 -40.42 -4.43 10.62
N ILE A 278 -39.13 -4.10 10.64
CA ILE A 278 -38.55 -2.98 11.38
C ILE A 278 -38.07 -1.89 10.44
N PHE A 279 -37.26 -2.26 9.44
CA PHE A 279 -36.74 -1.33 8.45
C PHE A 279 -36.49 -2.01 7.12
N GLN A 280 -36.40 -1.19 6.07
CA GLN A 280 -35.98 -1.58 4.74
C GLN A 280 -35.04 -0.47 4.21
N LEU A 281 -33.83 -0.83 3.78
CA LEU A 281 -32.77 0.10 3.39
C LEU A 281 -32.10 -0.36 2.09
N PRO A 282 -31.94 0.52 1.09
CA PRO A 282 -31.13 0.18 -0.08
C PRO A 282 -29.66 0.03 0.31
N ASN A 283 -28.93 -0.85 -0.38
CA ASN A 283 -27.49 -1.04 -0.16
C ASN A 283 -26.68 0.05 -0.88
N MET A 284 -26.77 1.29 -0.40
CA MET A 284 -26.03 2.44 -0.97
C MET A 284 -24.73 2.74 -0.22
N ALA A 285 -24.64 2.34 1.05
CA ALA A 285 -23.45 2.50 1.86
C ALA A 285 -22.38 1.46 1.51
N ARG A 286 -21.12 1.89 1.47
CA ARG A 286 -19.93 1.05 1.30
C ARG A 286 -19.23 0.84 2.65
N GLY A 287 -18.22 -0.04 2.67
CA GLY A 287 -17.39 -0.31 3.85
C GLY A 287 -17.64 -1.66 4.51
N ALA A 288 -16.95 -1.91 5.63
CA ALA A 288 -16.97 -3.22 6.30
C ALA A 288 -18.14 -3.41 7.27
N ASN A 289 -18.57 -2.35 7.97
CA ASN A 289 -19.70 -2.41 8.91
C ASN A 289 -20.88 -1.58 8.40
N ARG A 290 -22.08 -1.95 8.84
CA ARG A 290 -23.30 -1.20 8.64
C ARG A 290 -23.99 -0.97 9.97
N TYR A 291 -24.68 0.17 10.06
CA TYR A 291 -25.36 0.60 11.27
C TYR A 291 -26.72 1.15 10.90
N HIS A 292 -27.72 0.75 11.67
CA HIS A 292 -29.04 1.34 11.55
C HIS A 292 -29.73 1.33 12.91
N SER A 293 -30.52 2.36 13.18
CA SER A 293 -31.29 2.47 14.42
C SER A 293 -32.70 2.91 14.10
N GLU A 294 -33.68 2.20 14.64
CA GLU A 294 -35.09 2.55 14.49
C GLU A 294 -35.75 2.78 15.84
N GLU A 295 -36.64 3.78 15.89
CA GLU A 295 -37.52 3.92 17.04
C GLU A 295 -38.47 2.71 17.08
N PHE A 296 -38.48 2.01 18.22
CA PHE A 296 -39.24 0.79 18.40
C PHE A 296 -40.06 0.89 19.68
N ASP A 297 -41.37 1.08 19.52
CA ASP A 297 -42.30 1.05 20.64
C ASP A 297 -42.55 -0.39 21.08
N ALA A 298 -41.87 -0.81 22.16
CA ALA A 298 -42.10 -2.11 22.78
C ALA A 298 -43.24 -2.08 23.82
N SER A 299 -44.08 -1.05 23.87
CA SER A 299 -45.18 -0.98 24.83
C SER A 299 -46.19 -2.12 24.68
N PHE A 300 -46.26 -2.73 23.49
CA PHE A 300 -47.18 -3.80 23.12
C PHE A 300 -46.52 -5.17 22.93
N LEU A 301 -45.19 -5.30 23.06
CA LEU A 301 -44.43 -6.55 22.90
C LEU A 301 -43.33 -6.64 23.95
N ASP A 302 -43.17 -7.78 24.64
CA ASP A 302 -41.95 -8.01 25.42
C ASP A 302 -40.81 -8.29 24.44
N PRO A 303 -39.78 -7.42 24.34
CA PRO A 303 -38.66 -7.64 23.43
C PRO A 303 -37.99 -9.00 23.63
N GLN A 304 -38.02 -9.58 24.83
CA GLN A 304 -37.42 -10.90 25.12
C GLN A 304 -38.12 -12.06 24.43
N GLU A 305 -39.41 -11.92 24.12
CA GLU A 305 -40.20 -12.92 23.39
C GLU A 305 -39.88 -12.94 21.89
N PHE A 306 -39.05 -12.02 21.41
CA PHE A 306 -38.66 -11.90 20.01
C PHE A 306 -37.17 -12.16 19.79
N VAL A 307 -36.85 -12.47 18.54
CA VAL A 307 -35.51 -12.68 18.03
C VAL A 307 -35.35 -11.78 16.79
N PRO A 308 -34.34 -10.91 16.77
CA PRO A 308 -34.06 -10.11 15.59
C PRO A 308 -33.48 -10.96 14.46
N VAL A 309 -33.89 -10.65 13.24
CA VAL A 309 -33.41 -11.25 12.00
C VAL A 309 -33.01 -10.13 11.05
N LEU A 310 -31.87 -10.30 10.37
CA LEU A 310 -31.47 -9.47 9.25
C LEU A 310 -31.71 -10.29 7.98
N SER A 311 -32.51 -9.74 7.06
CA SER A 311 -32.73 -10.29 5.72
C SER A 311 -32.10 -9.35 4.69
N TYR A 312 -31.69 -9.89 3.55
CA TYR A 312 -31.12 -9.11 2.46
C TYR A 312 -31.41 -9.78 1.12
N MET A 313 -31.52 -8.94 0.10
CA MET A 313 -31.97 -9.34 -1.23
C MET A 313 -31.05 -8.73 -2.29
N ASP A 314 -30.71 -9.51 -3.31
CA ASP A 314 -29.94 -9.09 -4.48
C ASP A 314 -30.81 -8.34 -5.51
N TYR A 315 -30.21 -8.01 -6.67
CA TYR A 315 -30.91 -7.35 -7.77
C TYR A 315 -31.84 -8.29 -8.58
N ALA A 316 -31.66 -9.61 -8.48
CA ALA A 316 -32.54 -10.63 -9.07
C ALA A 316 -33.67 -11.07 -8.13
N GLN A 317 -33.83 -10.41 -6.98
CA GLN A 317 -34.83 -10.69 -5.94
C GLN A 317 -34.63 -12.03 -5.22
N GLN A 318 -33.45 -12.64 -5.29
CA GLN A 318 -33.09 -13.75 -4.42
C GLN A 318 -32.63 -13.20 -3.07
N SER A 319 -32.85 -13.96 -1.99
CA SER A 319 -32.66 -13.44 -0.63
C SER A 319 -32.06 -14.47 0.32
N ALA A 320 -31.42 -13.95 1.36
CA ALA A 320 -30.94 -14.72 2.49
C ALA A 320 -31.26 -13.98 3.80
N ALA A 321 -31.32 -14.74 4.89
CA ALA A 321 -31.62 -14.21 6.21
C ALA A 321 -30.79 -14.87 7.29
N VAL A 322 -30.40 -14.07 8.29
CA VAL A 322 -29.59 -14.50 9.42
C VAL A 322 -30.21 -14.05 10.74
N VAL A 323 -30.24 -14.95 11.72
CA VAL A 323 -30.63 -14.63 13.09
C VAL A 323 -29.51 -13.87 13.79
N ALA A 324 -29.86 -12.87 14.61
CA ALA A 324 -28.86 -12.10 15.36
C ALA A 324 -27.98 -12.97 16.26
N THR A 325 -26.67 -12.82 16.12
CA THR A 325 -25.66 -13.51 16.93
C THR A 325 -25.76 -13.12 18.39
N HIS A 326 -26.03 -11.84 18.65
CA HIS A 326 -26.34 -11.34 19.98
C HIS A 326 -27.59 -10.46 19.93
N TYR A 327 -28.45 -10.64 20.93
CA TYR A 327 -29.56 -9.72 21.19
C TYR A 327 -29.53 -9.30 22.65
N ARG A 328 -29.27 -8.01 22.90
CA ARG A 328 -29.09 -7.46 24.25
C ARG A 328 -30.13 -6.37 24.54
N HIS A 329 -30.42 -6.18 25.82
CA HIS A 329 -31.27 -5.09 26.29
C HIS A 329 -30.45 -4.18 27.21
N LEU A 330 -30.22 -2.95 26.77
CA LEU A 330 -29.38 -1.97 27.48
C LEU A 330 -30.19 -0.73 27.85
N ASP A 331 -29.78 -0.06 28.92
CA ASP A 331 -30.19 1.32 29.18
C ASP A 331 -29.26 2.28 28.41
N ALA A 332 -29.76 3.47 28.06
CA ALA A 332 -28.98 4.45 27.28
C ALA A 332 -27.64 4.85 27.93
N SER A 333 -27.52 4.77 29.26
CA SER A 333 -26.29 5.05 30.01
C SER A 333 -25.20 3.98 29.84
N GLN A 334 -25.55 2.81 29.31
CA GLN A 334 -24.62 1.70 29.07
C GLN A 334 -24.05 1.71 27.65
N LEU A 335 -24.53 2.60 26.77
CA LEU A 335 -24.00 2.74 25.42
C LEU A 335 -22.60 3.38 25.45
N PRO A 336 -21.73 3.05 24.47
CA PRO A 336 -20.45 3.72 24.32
C PRO A 336 -20.60 5.24 24.20
N ILE A 337 -19.70 5.98 24.85
CA ILE A 337 -19.73 7.44 24.84
C ILE A 337 -19.00 7.92 23.59
N MET A 338 -19.62 8.87 22.90
CA MET A 338 -19.03 9.55 21.76
C MET A 338 -17.77 10.34 22.18
N PRO A 339 -16.63 10.19 21.49
CA PRO A 339 -15.47 11.06 21.74
C PRO A 339 -15.80 12.50 21.34
N ASN A 340 -15.12 13.46 21.97
CA ASN A 340 -15.07 14.82 21.44
C ASN A 340 -14.10 14.83 20.26
N TYR A 341 -14.62 14.48 19.09
CA TYR A 341 -13.85 14.36 17.87
C TYR A 341 -13.83 15.69 17.09
N LYS A 342 -12.82 15.83 16.24
CA LYS A 342 -12.65 16.95 15.33
C LYS A 342 -12.19 16.46 13.98
N VAL A 343 -12.66 17.12 12.94
CA VAL A 343 -12.17 16.93 11.58
C VAL A 343 -11.48 18.21 11.13
N VAL A 344 -10.24 18.10 10.68
CA VAL A 344 -9.43 19.23 10.22
C VAL A 344 -8.67 18.82 8.96
N ASP A 345 -8.38 19.80 8.11
CA ASP A 345 -7.43 19.63 7.01
C ASP A 345 -6.07 19.21 7.57
N LYS A 346 -5.46 18.16 7.00
CA LYS A 346 -4.24 17.62 7.57
C LYS A 346 -3.10 18.63 7.40
N PRO A 347 -2.37 18.99 8.47
CA PRO A 347 -1.26 19.91 8.33
C PRO A 347 -0.10 19.26 7.55
N ASN A 348 0.65 20.08 6.82
CA ASN A 348 1.86 19.71 6.09
C ASN A 348 1.68 18.61 5.03
N ASP A 349 0.49 18.47 4.45
CA ASP A 349 0.18 17.49 3.43
C ASP A 349 0.09 18.12 2.02
N LYS A 350 -0.19 17.29 1.01
CA LYS A 350 -0.34 17.75 -0.37
C LYS A 350 -1.78 18.18 -0.68
N GLY A 351 -2.62 18.32 0.34
CA GLY A 351 -4.04 18.62 0.21
C GLY A 351 -4.85 17.42 -0.21
N ASP A 352 -4.43 16.23 0.20
CA ASP A 352 -5.00 14.93 -0.13
C ASP A 352 -5.43 14.14 1.11
N CYS A 353 -5.49 14.78 2.28
CA CYS A 353 -5.90 14.11 3.50
C CYS A 353 -6.73 15.01 4.42
N MET A 354 -7.79 14.44 5.00
CA MET A 354 -8.49 15.01 6.13
C MET A 354 -8.15 14.20 7.38
N LEU A 355 -7.83 14.90 8.48
CA LEU A 355 -7.52 14.28 9.76
C LEU A 355 -8.77 14.26 10.64
N VAL A 356 -9.22 13.07 11.01
CA VAL A 356 -10.26 12.85 12.03
C VAL A 356 -9.59 12.53 13.36
N SER A 357 -9.53 13.50 14.27
CA SER A 357 -8.99 13.32 15.62
C SER A 357 -10.09 12.93 16.59
N PHE A 358 -9.94 11.80 17.29
CA PHE A 358 -10.86 11.35 18.36
C PHE A 358 -10.54 11.96 19.73
N GLY A 359 -9.73 13.01 19.74
CA GLY A 359 -9.32 13.78 20.90
C GLY A 359 -7.83 13.62 21.21
N LYS A 360 -7.46 13.98 22.43
CA LYS A 360 -6.05 14.12 22.81
C LYS A 360 -5.34 12.76 23.02
N PRO A 361 -3.99 12.72 22.96
CA PRO A 361 -3.21 11.51 23.23
C PRO A 361 -3.48 10.89 24.60
N LEU A 362 -3.36 9.57 24.67
CA LEU A 362 -3.48 8.78 25.90
C LEU A 362 -2.20 7.97 26.10
N ALA A 363 -1.80 7.74 27.35
CA ALA A 363 -0.67 6.88 27.68
C ALA A 363 -1.18 5.64 28.43
N TYR A 364 -0.64 4.48 28.09
CA TYR A 364 -1.06 3.19 28.63
C TYR A 364 0.12 2.21 28.74
N ILE A 365 0.14 1.41 29.80
CA ILE A 365 1.18 0.43 30.10
C ILE A 365 1.01 -0.77 29.18
N THR A 366 2.12 -1.20 28.56
CA THR A 366 2.19 -2.40 27.72
C THR A 366 2.92 -3.54 28.43
N GLN A 367 3.84 -3.23 29.33
CA GLN A 367 4.55 -4.22 30.13
C GLN A 367 5.01 -3.63 31.47
N ALA A 368 5.06 -4.46 32.50
CA ALA A 368 5.59 -4.05 33.80
C ALA A 368 6.36 -5.21 34.46
N GLU A 369 7.51 -4.94 35.08
CA GLU A 369 8.34 -5.98 35.70
C GLU A 369 9.17 -5.47 36.88
N TYR A 370 9.48 -6.36 37.82
CA TYR A 370 10.44 -6.06 38.86
C TYR A 370 11.86 -6.09 38.31
N THR A 371 12.62 -5.03 38.58
CA THR A 371 14.03 -4.93 38.14
C THR A 371 15.02 -5.54 39.14
N SER A 372 14.56 -5.90 40.33
CA SER A 372 15.42 -6.42 41.40
C SER A 372 14.78 -7.63 42.08
N LYS A 373 15.61 -8.60 42.52
CA LYS A 373 15.18 -9.79 43.26
C LYS A 373 14.48 -9.49 44.60
N GLN A 374 14.67 -8.28 45.12
CA GLN A 374 14.06 -7.82 46.37
C GLN A 374 12.80 -6.97 46.12
N HIS A 375 12.34 -6.94 44.86
CA HIS A 375 11.13 -6.26 44.40
C HIS A 375 11.02 -4.78 44.81
N ARG A 376 12.17 -4.10 44.92
CA ARG A 376 12.25 -2.70 45.36
C ARG A 376 11.82 -1.69 44.30
N ARG A 377 11.84 -2.10 43.03
CA ARG A 377 11.71 -1.20 41.89
C ARG A 377 11.02 -1.89 40.73
N ILE A 378 9.99 -1.26 40.21
CA ILE A 378 9.26 -1.67 39.01
C ILE A 378 9.77 -0.84 37.83
N ARG A 379 9.93 -1.49 36.68
CA ARG A 379 10.06 -0.87 35.36
C ARG A 379 8.74 -1.06 34.61
N LEU A 380 8.21 0.03 34.05
CA LEU A 380 7.07 0.01 33.15
C LEU A 380 7.57 0.34 31.74
N ASN A 381 7.12 -0.41 30.75
CA ASN A 381 7.09 0.02 29.36
C ASN A 381 5.66 0.48 29.07
N TYR A 382 5.52 1.61 28.40
CA TYR A 382 4.21 2.17 28.07
C TYR A 382 4.25 2.72 26.66
N GLU A 383 3.07 2.86 26.06
CA GLU A 383 2.90 3.49 24.77
C GLU A 383 2.04 4.73 24.89
N ILE A 384 2.19 5.62 23.91
CA ILE A 384 1.37 6.82 23.76
C ILE A 384 0.58 6.67 22.48
N SER A 385 -0.74 6.73 22.57
CA SER A 385 -1.59 6.81 21.40
C SER A 385 -1.54 8.24 20.85
N GLU A 386 -0.66 8.47 19.90
CA GLU A 386 -0.43 9.80 19.33
C GLU A 386 -1.68 10.36 18.66
N SER A 387 -1.79 11.67 18.67
CA SER A 387 -2.87 12.44 18.04
C SER A 387 -2.25 13.71 17.49
N GLU A 388 -2.42 13.93 16.20
CA GLU A 388 -1.78 15.03 15.51
C GLU A 388 -2.24 16.40 16.05
N GLY A 389 -1.31 17.35 16.12
CA GLY A 389 -1.50 18.63 16.80
C GLY A 389 -1.26 18.61 18.32
N TYR A 390 -0.94 17.46 18.92
CA TYR A 390 -0.60 17.33 20.34
C TYR A 390 0.76 16.67 20.55
N THR A 391 1.70 17.40 21.13
CA THR A 391 2.99 16.84 21.60
C THR A 391 2.91 16.59 23.10
N VAL A 392 3.16 15.34 23.52
CA VAL A 392 3.28 14.99 24.94
C VAL A 392 4.66 15.41 25.44
N ASP A 393 4.69 16.25 26.49
CA ASP A 393 5.92 16.72 27.16
C ASP A 393 6.28 15.81 28.33
N LYS A 394 5.29 15.44 29.16
CA LYS A 394 5.50 14.61 30.36
C LYS A 394 4.38 13.63 30.57
N VAL A 395 4.70 12.51 31.22
CA VAL A 395 3.72 11.52 31.66
C VAL A 395 3.89 11.27 33.15
N ARG A 396 2.78 11.21 33.86
CA ARG A 396 2.74 10.95 35.29
C ARG A 396 1.95 9.69 35.57
N PHE A 397 2.55 8.82 36.37
CA PHE A 397 1.99 7.55 36.80
C PHE A 397 1.78 7.60 38.32
N VAL A 398 0.53 7.51 38.75
CA VAL A 398 0.14 7.45 40.17
C VAL A 398 -0.20 6.00 40.49
N PHE A 399 0.58 5.37 41.37
CA PHE A 399 0.39 4.00 41.82
C PHE A 399 -0.55 3.99 43.02
N LYS A 400 -1.53 3.10 42.99
CA LYS A 400 -2.55 2.94 44.03
C LYS A 400 -2.72 1.48 44.42
N THR A 401 -3.19 1.27 45.64
CA THR A 401 -3.63 -0.04 46.13
C THR A 401 -4.93 -0.45 45.43
N VAL A 402 -5.32 -1.72 45.58
CA VAL A 402 -6.62 -2.22 45.07
C VAL A 402 -7.80 -1.46 45.67
N ALA A 403 -7.67 -1.01 46.93
CA ALA A 403 -8.65 -0.18 47.62
C ALA A 403 -8.68 1.29 47.14
N GLY A 404 -7.72 1.70 46.31
CA GLY A 404 -7.62 3.04 45.74
C GLY A 404 -6.77 4.04 46.53
N GLU A 405 -6.07 3.59 47.57
CA GLU A 405 -5.15 4.43 48.35
C GLU A 405 -3.87 4.71 47.55
N GLU A 406 -3.38 5.96 47.55
CA GLU A 406 -2.16 6.34 46.84
C GLU A 406 -0.90 5.78 47.52
N ILE A 407 -0.11 5.04 46.75
CA ILE A 407 1.21 4.51 47.14
C ILE A 407 2.30 5.55 46.84
N GLY A 408 2.19 6.20 45.68
CA GLY A 408 3.01 7.33 45.28
C GLY A 408 3.06 7.52 43.77
N THR A 409 3.90 8.45 43.33
CA THR A 409 3.92 8.93 41.95
C THR A 409 5.30 8.80 41.31
N ALA A 410 5.33 8.38 40.05
CA ALA A 410 6.49 8.48 39.16
C ALA A 410 6.19 9.47 38.03
N THR A 411 7.13 10.34 37.69
CA THR A 411 6.97 11.31 36.60
C THR A 411 8.11 11.15 35.61
N GLU A 412 7.74 11.03 34.35
CA GLU A 412 8.65 10.99 33.23
C GLU A 412 8.79 12.40 32.66
N ASN A 413 10.03 12.88 32.62
CA ASN A 413 10.35 14.20 32.06
C ASN A 413 10.74 14.12 30.57
N TYR A 414 10.99 12.92 30.05
CA TYR A 414 11.40 12.63 28.69
C TYR A 414 10.69 11.36 28.26
N THR A 415 9.77 11.44 27.28
CA THR A 415 8.97 10.30 26.83
C THR A 415 9.83 9.26 26.09
N ASP A 416 10.63 8.50 26.82
CA ASP A 416 11.47 7.41 26.32
C ASP A 416 10.72 6.07 26.34
N LYS A 417 9.43 6.11 26.72
CA LYS A 417 8.51 4.95 26.78
C LYS A 417 8.86 3.97 27.90
N ILE A 418 9.76 4.35 28.83
CA ILE A 418 10.22 3.53 29.94
C ILE A 418 10.30 4.34 31.24
N ILE A 419 9.46 4.00 32.22
CA ILE A 419 9.54 4.61 33.55
C ILE A 419 9.91 3.61 34.63
N TYR A 420 10.67 4.08 35.61
CA TYR A 420 11.01 3.33 36.80
C TYR A 420 10.38 3.94 38.04
N TYR A 421 9.82 3.09 38.89
CA TYR A 421 9.26 3.50 40.17
C TYR A 421 9.85 2.67 41.32
N ASN A 422 10.37 3.34 42.34
CA ASN A 422 10.85 2.71 43.57
C ASN A 422 9.66 2.55 44.53
N LEU A 423 9.33 1.31 44.87
CA LEU A 423 8.22 1.01 45.77
C LEU A 423 8.60 1.29 47.23
N PRO A 424 7.68 1.80 48.05
CA PRO A 424 7.87 1.82 49.50
C PRO A 424 7.97 0.39 50.07
N LYS A 425 8.63 0.24 51.22
CA LYS A 425 8.94 -1.08 51.81
C LYS A 425 7.71 -1.97 52.03
N ASP A 426 6.60 -1.37 52.41
CA ASP A 426 5.34 -2.09 52.70
C ASP A 426 4.72 -2.71 51.44
N TYR A 427 5.20 -2.32 50.25
CA TYR A 427 4.66 -2.72 48.95
C TYR A 427 5.62 -3.53 48.08
N HIS A 428 6.81 -3.91 48.59
CA HIS A 428 7.81 -4.62 47.80
C HIS A 428 7.25 -5.88 47.11
N ASP A 429 6.36 -6.65 47.73
CA ASP A 429 5.80 -7.88 47.13
C ASP A 429 4.37 -7.73 46.59
N SER A 430 3.98 -6.51 46.17
CA SER A 430 2.64 -6.25 45.66
C SER A 430 2.38 -6.98 44.35
N LYS A 431 1.44 -7.92 44.37
CA LYS A 431 1.03 -8.67 43.16
C LYS A 431 -0.09 -8.00 42.35
N HIS A 432 -0.70 -6.94 42.86
CA HIS A 432 -1.77 -6.23 42.18
C HIS A 432 -1.67 -4.75 42.53
N LEU A 433 -1.48 -3.92 41.51
CA LEU A 433 -1.42 -2.47 41.63
C LEU A 433 -2.39 -1.84 40.64
N LYS A 434 -2.97 -0.71 41.03
CA LYS A 434 -3.74 0.15 40.14
C LYS A 434 -2.85 1.32 39.73
N VAL A 435 -2.86 1.67 38.46
CA VAL A 435 -2.07 2.78 37.93
C VAL A 435 -3.00 3.77 37.24
N GLU A 436 -2.89 5.02 37.65
CA GLU A 436 -3.53 6.15 36.99
C GLU A 436 -2.47 6.92 36.20
N ILE A 437 -2.73 7.13 34.91
CA ILE A 437 -1.78 7.68 33.95
C ILE A 437 -2.35 9.00 33.41
N THR A 438 -1.60 10.09 33.61
CA THR A 438 -1.95 11.43 33.15
C THR A 438 -0.84 12.00 32.30
N VAL A 439 -1.22 12.67 31.21
CA VAL A 439 -0.29 13.30 30.28
C VAL A 439 -0.28 14.82 30.48
N LYS A 440 0.87 15.43 30.20
CA LYS A 440 1.04 16.88 30.11
C LYS A 440 1.54 17.21 28.71
N TYR A 441 0.87 18.13 28.05
CA TYR A 441 1.25 18.57 26.71
C TYR A 441 2.27 19.70 26.73
N LEU A 442 3.06 19.76 25.67
CA LEU A 442 4.01 20.84 25.42
C LEU A 442 3.30 22.20 25.44
N GLY A 443 3.88 23.17 26.15
CA GLY A 443 3.32 24.51 26.30
C GLY A 443 2.20 24.65 27.35
N LYS A 444 1.71 23.57 27.95
CA LYS A 444 0.75 23.62 29.07
C LYS A 444 1.46 23.67 30.42
N LYS A 445 0.82 24.30 31.42
CA LYS A 445 1.36 24.38 32.79
C LYS A 445 1.01 23.15 33.62
N GLU A 446 -0.25 22.72 33.52
CA GLU A 446 -0.84 21.64 34.32
C GLU A 446 -0.96 20.34 33.50
N TYR A 447 -1.12 19.21 34.21
CA TYR A 447 -1.46 17.92 33.62
C TYR A 447 -2.94 17.92 33.24
N GLU A 448 -3.31 17.02 32.33
CA GLU A 448 -4.72 16.81 32.03
C GLU A 448 -5.49 16.23 33.23
N ASN A 449 -6.76 16.60 33.33
CA ASN A 449 -7.66 16.12 34.39
C ASN A 449 -8.15 14.69 34.14
N ASP A 450 -8.33 14.34 32.85
CA ASP A 450 -8.77 13.00 32.47
C ASP A 450 -7.57 12.05 32.47
N ALA A 451 -7.70 10.91 33.16
CA ALA A 451 -6.65 9.91 33.30
C ALA A 451 -7.05 8.56 32.67
N VAL A 452 -6.05 7.80 32.25
CA VAL A 452 -6.19 6.38 31.92
C VAL A 452 -5.95 5.56 33.17
N TYR A 453 -6.84 4.61 33.43
CA TYR A 453 -6.75 3.70 34.56
C TYR A 453 -6.45 2.28 34.06
N GLN A 454 -5.43 1.65 34.63
CA GLN A 454 -5.09 0.26 34.36
C GLN A 454 -4.72 -0.48 35.63
N ASP A 455 -5.17 -1.72 35.73
CA ASP A 455 -4.71 -2.66 36.74
C ASP A 455 -3.49 -3.42 36.18
N ILE A 456 -2.45 -3.59 36.97
CA ILE A 456 -1.30 -4.45 36.63
C ILE A 456 -1.24 -5.61 37.64
N ILE A 457 -1.29 -6.85 37.14
CA ILE A 457 -1.37 -8.06 37.96
C ILE A 457 -0.12 -8.91 37.74
N TYR A 458 0.59 -9.26 38.80
CA TYR A 458 1.81 -10.06 38.74
C TYR A 458 1.48 -11.51 38.39
N ASP A 459 2.08 -11.99 37.30
CA ASP A 459 2.01 -13.37 36.87
C ASP A 459 3.25 -14.11 37.39
N ASP A 460 3.03 -15.06 38.30
CA ASP A 460 4.09 -15.85 38.92
C ASP A 460 4.80 -16.80 37.94
N TYR A 461 4.16 -17.15 36.81
CA TYR A 461 4.75 -18.01 35.79
C TYR A 461 5.67 -17.23 34.86
N PHE A 462 5.23 -16.06 34.37
CA PHE A 462 6.03 -15.20 33.50
C PHE A 462 6.98 -14.27 34.27
N LEU A 463 6.90 -14.23 35.60
CA LEU A 463 7.68 -13.38 36.50
C LEU A 463 7.60 -11.89 36.18
N ARG A 464 6.44 -11.44 35.66
CA ARG A 464 6.18 -10.06 35.25
C ARG A 464 4.72 -9.69 35.49
N PHE A 465 4.42 -8.41 35.54
CA PHE A 465 3.05 -7.92 35.59
C PHE A 465 2.39 -7.94 34.21
N GLN A 466 1.17 -8.44 34.15
CA GLN A 466 0.27 -8.36 33.01
C GLN A 466 -0.66 -7.15 33.17
N PRO A 467 -0.54 -6.12 32.32
CA PRO A 467 -1.52 -5.04 32.30
C PRO A 467 -2.88 -5.60 31.88
N GLN A 468 -3.91 -5.17 32.61
CA GLN A 468 -5.31 -5.41 32.29
C GLN A 468 -5.83 -4.29 31.39
N SER A 469 -7.10 -4.40 30.97
CA SER A 469 -7.69 -3.42 30.07
C SER A 469 -7.61 -1.99 30.58
N SER A 470 -7.39 -1.10 29.63
CA SER A 470 -7.33 0.34 29.82
C SER A 470 -8.72 0.95 29.92
N PHE A 471 -8.94 1.79 30.95
CA PHE A 471 -10.18 2.51 31.15
C PHE A 471 -9.98 4.02 31.06
N PHE A 472 -10.81 4.68 30.25
CA PHE A 472 -10.85 6.13 30.11
C PHE A 472 -12.29 6.61 30.24
N LYS A 473 -12.56 7.56 31.15
CA LYS A 473 -13.92 8.03 31.48
C LYS A 473 -14.91 6.91 31.80
N GLY A 474 -14.42 5.84 32.45
CA GLY A 474 -15.23 4.68 32.83
C GLY A 474 -15.50 3.67 31.70
N GLN A 475 -15.03 3.92 30.47
CA GLN A 475 -15.15 2.98 29.35
C GLN A 475 -13.87 2.19 29.14
N ASN A 476 -14.02 0.93 28.75
CA ASN A 476 -12.90 0.09 28.32
C ASN A 476 -12.52 0.45 26.87
N ILE A 477 -11.43 1.18 26.69
CA ILE A 477 -11.04 1.72 25.37
C ILE A 477 -10.43 0.69 24.42
N GLU A 478 -10.15 -0.52 24.89
CA GLU A 478 -9.71 -1.65 24.05
C GLU A 478 -10.90 -2.41 23.47
N LYS A 479 -12.09 -2.27 24.06
CA LYS A 479 -13.34 -2.93 23.64
C LYS A 479 -14.36 -1.98 23.04
N THR A 480 -14.03 -0.69 22.98
CA THR A 480 -14.81 0.32 22.26
C THR A 480 -14.13 0.59 20.93
N TYR A 481 -14.91 0.68 19.86
CA TYR A 481 -14.48 1.02 18.52
C TYR A 481 -15.04 2.37 18.11
N PHE A 482 -14.23 3.13 17.37
CA PHE A 482 -14.65 4.29 16.61
C PHE A 482 -14.66 3.95 15.13
N ASP A 483 -15.82 4.09 14.51
CA ASP A 483 -15.96 4.00 13.07
C ASP A 483 -16.18 5.40 12.49
N VAL A 484 -15.42 5.74 11.45
CA VAL A 484 -15.59 7.00 10.72
C VAL A 484 -16.50 6.74 9.53
N LEU A 485 -17.61 7.45 9.49
CA LEU A 485 -18.50 7.45 8.35
C LEU A 485 -18.27 8.73 7.55
N VAL A 486 -18.07 8.59 6.24
CA VAL A 486 -17.87 9.71 5.33
C VAL A 486 -18.91 9.69 4.22
N ARG A 487 -19.21 10.87 3.68
CA ARG A 487 -20.04 11.03 2.49
C ARG A 487 -19.52 12.19 1.67
N SER A 488 -19.15 11.97 0.40
CA SER A 488 -18.83 13.06 -0.51
C SER A 488 -20.11 13.77 -0.98
N ARG A 489 -19.98 14.90 -1.68
CA ARG A 489 -21.14 15.58 -2.29
C ARG A 489 -21.85 14.74 -3.34
N THR A 490 -21.21 13.69 -3.85
CA THR A 490 -21.72 12.86 -4.94
C THR A 490 -22.20 11.49 -4.47
N ASP A 491 -22.08 11.20 -3.18
CA ASP A 491 -22.47 9.91 -2.60
C ASP A 491 -23.91 9.98 -2.06
N TRP A 492 -24.65 8.91 -2.32
CA TRP A 492 -26.03 8.75 -1.85
C TRP A 492 -26.14 8.51 -0.33
N ASP A 493 -25.15 7.90 0.30
CA ASP A 493 -25.19 7.59 1.72
C ASP A 493 -23.80 7.63 2.38
N PHE A 494 -23.79 7.73 3.72
CA PHE A 494 -22.59 7.62 4.53
C PHE A 494 -22.03 6.21 4.48
N SER A 495 -20.75 6.11 4.13
CA SER A 495 -20.02 4.84 4.05
C SER A 495 -18.99 4.74 5.18
N SER A 496 -18.76 3.52 5.68
CA SER A 496 -17.77 3.26 6.73
C SER A 496 -16.37 3.12 6.12
N GLU A 497 -15.49 4.07 6.43
CA GLU A 497 -14.11 4.08 5.90
C GLU A 497 -13.12 3.36 6.81
N MET A 498 -13.29 3.54 8.13
CA MET A 498 -12.35 3.02 9.11
C MET A 498 -13.11 2.53 10.33
N ARG A 499 -12.65 1.42 10.90
CA ARG A 499 -12.96 0.96 12.25
C ARG A 499 -11.65 0.87 13.03
N SER A 500 -11.57 1.57 14.15
CA SER A 500 -10.39 1.61 15.01
C SER A 500 -10.76 1.38 16.47
N PRO A 501 -9.95 0.70 17.28
CA PRO A 501 -10.13 0.72 18.73
C PRO A 501 -10.04 2.16 19.26
N ALA A 502 -10.77 2.49 20.32
CA ALA A 502 -10.82 3.84 20.91
C ALA A 502 -9.46 4.34 21.46
N LEU A 503 -8.50 3.42 21.57
CA LEU A 503 -7.10 3.72 21.84
C LEU A 503 -6.45 4.53 20.71
N ILE A 504 -6.81 4.28 19.45
CA ILE A 504 -6.34 5.08 18.31
C ILE A 504 -7.01 6.46 18.38
N ARG A 505 -6.21 7.54 18.27
CA ARG A 505 -6.69 8.91 18.52
C ARG A 505 -6.81 9.76 17.27
N ALA A 506 -6.41 9.23 16.12
CA ALA A 506 -6.48 9.92 14.84
C ALA A 506 -6.70 8.90 13.70
N TYR A 507 -7.42 9.33 12.67
CA TYR A 507 -7.56 8.64 11.40
C TYR A 507 -7.29 9.60 10.25
N ASP A 508 -6.43 9.18 9.33
CA ASP A 508 -6.09 9.89 8.11
C ASP A 508 -7.02 9.43 6.98
N HIS A 509 -8.05 10.21 6.68
CA HIS A 509 -8.90 9.97 5.53
C HIS A 509 -8.22 10.51 4.26
N THR A 510 -7.66 9.59 3.47
CA THR A 510 -6.97 9.92 2.23
C THR A 510 -7.98 10.19 1.11
N ILE A 511 -7.92 11.39 0.54
CA ILE A 511 -8.80 11.89 -0.53
C ILE A 511 -7.90 12.21 -1.75
N PRO A 512 -7.60 11.19 -2.58
CA PRO A 512 -6.67 11.34 -3.68
C PRO A 512 -7.20 12.30 -4.75
N TYR A 513 -6.29 12.86 -5.53
CA TYR A 513 -6.64 13.52 -6.78
C TYR A 513 -7.00 12.48 -7.84
N GLU A 514 -8.02 12.77 -8.64
CA GLU A 514 -8.37 11.92 -9.79
C GLU A 514 -7.27 12.01 -10.86
N ASP A 515 -6.43 10.98 -10.95
CA ASP A 515 -5.44 10.82 -12.02
C ASP A 515 -5.85 9.72 -13.01
N ILE A 516 -6.33 8.59 -12.49
CA ILE A 516 -6.75 7.42 -13.26
C ILE A 516 -8.26 7.21 -13.05
N VAL A 517 -8.95 6.88 -14.14
CA VAL A 517 -10.38 6.55 -14.13
C VAL A 517 -10.58 5.14 -14.65
N PHE A 518 -11.49 4.42 -14.01
CA PHE A 518 -12.03 3.15 -14.46
C PHE A 518 -13.48 3.40 -14.92
N ARG A 519 -13.75 3.21 -16.21
CA ARG A 519 -15.07 3.53 -16.79
C ARG A 519 -15.56 2.42 -17.72
N PRO A 520 -16.87 2.08 -17.66
CA PRO A 520 -17.48 1.20 -18.64
C PRO A 520 -17.29 1.75 -20.05
N ILE A 521 -17.04 0.85 -21.01
CA ILE A 521 -16.99 1.19 -22.43
C ILE A 521 -18.41 1.04 -22.99
N SER A 522 -19.03 2.15 -23.36
CA SER A 522 -20.42 2.19 -23.83
C SER A 522 -20.59 1.67 -25.25
N GLY A 523 -19.51 1.62 -26.04
CA GLY A 523 -19.58 1.15 -27.42
C GLY A 523 -18.29 1.36 -28.21
N TYR A 524 -18.38 1.16 -29.52
CA TYR A 524 -17.28 1.30 -30.46
C TYR A 524 -17.77 1.97 -31.76
N ASP A 525 -17.00 2.94 -32.26
CA ASP A 525 -17.20 3.55 -33.56
C ASP A 525 -16.20 2.98 -34.58
N PRO A 526 -16.66 2.12 -35.53
CA PRO A 526 -15.80 1.54 -36.55
C PRO A 526 -15.18 2.56 -37.50
N GLN A 527 -15.81 3.72 -37.71
CA GLN A 527 -15.30 4.72 -38.65
C GLN A 527 -14.04 5.41 -38.11
N SER A 528 -14.02 5.74 -36.82
CA SER A 528 -12.87 6.35 -36.17
C SER A 528 -11.92 5.36 -35.49
N GLY A 529 -12.35 4.10 -35.30
CA GLY A 529 -11.62 3.06 -34.60
C GLY A 529 -11.45 3.37 -33.12
N ARG A 530 -12.52 3.86 -32.47
CA ARG A 530 -12.49 4.37 -31.10
C ARG A 530 -13.60 3.80 -30.23
N PHE A 531 -13.29 3.64 -28.96
CA PHE A 531 -14.22 3.21 -27.91
C PHE A 531 -14.92 4.41 -27.30
N LEU A 532 -16.22 4.27 -27.07
CA LEU A 532 -17.15 5.34 -26.72
C LEU A 532 -17.42 5.35 -25.22
N PHE A 533 -17.50 6.55 -24.66
CA PHE A 533 -17.78 6.82 -23.26
C PHE A 533 -18.84 7.89 -23.13
N GLU A 534 -19.86 7.60 -22.33
CA GLU A 534 -20.79 8.60 -21.83
C GLU A 534 -20.17 9.28 -20.60
N LEU A 535 -19.98 10.60 -20.67
CA LEU A 535 -19.41 11.37 -19.58
C LEU A 535 -20.46 12.28 -18.97
N ARG A 536 -20.77 11.98 -17.72
CA ARG A 536 -21.54 12.81 -16.80
C ARG A 536 -20.63 13.18 -15.63
N PHE A 537 -20.66 14.44 -15.23
CA PHE A 537 -19.82 14.96 -14.15
C PHE A 537 -20.69 15.24 -12.92
N PRO A 538 -20.69 14.36 -11.91
CA PRO A 538 -21.53 14.55 -10.74
C PRO A 538 -21.06 15.77 -9.94
N ILE A 539 -22.02 16.57 -9.47
CA ILE A 539 -21.78 17.83 -8.75
C ILE A 539 -22.37 17.78 -7.34
N GLU A 540 -23.59 17.29 -7.20
CA GLU A 540 -24.24 17.15 -5.89
C GLU A 540 -25.31 16.05 -5.97
N THR A 541 -25.51 15.32 -4.87
CA THR A 541 -26.64 14.43 -4.65
C THR A 541 -27.41 14.88 -3.41
N ASP A 542 -28.74 14.87 -3.50
CA ASP A 542 -29.66 15.07 -2.39
C ASP A 542 -30.41 13.76 -2.11
N PRO A 543 -29.94 12.96 -1.14
CA PRO A 543 -30.54 11.67 -0.84
C PRO A 543 -31.94 11.77 -0.25
N GLU A 544 -32.29 12.89 0.41
CA GLU A 544 -33.62 13.05 1.03
C GLU A 544 -34.71 13.17 -0.03
N ASN A 545 -34.42 13.90 -1.10
CA ASN A 545 -35.34 14.09 -2.23
C ASN A 545 -35.07 13.13 -3.41
N MET A 546 -34.06 12.26 -3.29
CA MET A 546 -33.58 11.35 -4.35
C MET A 546 -33.18 12.08 -5.66
N ILE A 547 -32.55 13.25 -5.54
CA ILE A 547 -32.14 14.10 -6.68
C ILE A 547 -30.64 14.03 -6.88
N SER A 548 -30.18 13.97 -8.12
CA SER A 548 -28.77 14.15 -8.49
C SER A 548 -28.60 15.31 -9.46
N PHE A 549 -27.62 16.17 -9.21
CA PHE A 549 -27.16 17.18 -10.14
C PHE A 549 -25.81 16.76 -10.73
N ASP A 550 -25.84 16.43 -12.02
CA ASP A 550 -24.66 16.21 -12.84
C ASP A 550 -24.61 17.19 -14.02
N LEU A 551 -23.42 17.36 -14.58
CA LEU A 551 -23.20 18.21 -15.76
C LEU A 551 -22.71 17.36 -16.93
N PRO A 552 -23.27 17.54 -18.14
CA PRO A 552 -22.76 16.90 -19.33
C PRO A 552 -21.46 17.59 -19.80
N TYR A 553 -20.84 16.97 -20.80
CA TYR A 553 -19.54 17.43 -21.28
C TYR A 553 -19.58 18.79 -21.99
N THR A 554 -20.70 19.15 -22.62
CA THR A 554 -20.87 20.44 -23.30
C THR A 554 -21.99 21.29 -22.73
N LYS A 555 -21.88 22.60 -22.92
CA LYS A 555 -22.92 23.55 -22.49
C LYS A 555 -24.21 23.38 -23.31
N ALA A 556 -24.08 23.03 -24.59
CA ALA A 556 -25.24 22.86 -25.48
C ALA A 556 -26.12 21.68 -25.05
N GLU A 557 -25.52 20.55 -24.66
CA GLU A 557 -26.24 19.40 -24.10
C GLU A 557 -26.99 19.81 -22.83
N PHE A 558 -26.32 20.49 -21.92
CA PHE A 558 -26.94 20.91 -20.67
C PHE A 558 -28.13 21.86 -20.88
N LEU A 559 -28.02 22.82 -21.81
CA LEU A 559 -29.11 23.73 -22.11
C LEU A 559 -30.31 23.02 -22.75
N ALA A 560 -30.08 22.02 -23.60
CA ALA A 560 -31.16 21.20 -24.16
C ALA A 560 -31.88 20.42 -23.06
N GLU A 561 -31.11 19.78 -22.17
CA GLU A 561 -31.63 19.05 -21.00
C GLU A 561 -32.44 19.94 -20.04
N MET A 562 -32.02 21.20 -19.84
CA MET A 562 -32.76 22.16 -19.04
C MET A 562 -34.05 22.64 -19.74
N GLN A 563 -34.01 22.82 -21.06
CA GLN A 563 -35.20 23.18 -21.84
C GLN A 563 -36.25 22.06 -21.83
N GLU A 564 -35.83 20.80 -21.99
CA GLU A 564 -36.73 19.64 -21.91
C GLU A 564 -37.43 19.56 -20.54
N ARG A 565 -36.70 19.85 -19.45
CA ARG A 565 -37.29 19.94 -18.10
C ARG A 565 -38.32 21.06 -17.98
N GLU A 566 -38.02 22.24 -18.52
CA GLU A 566 -38.97 23.37 -18.53
C GLU A 566 -40.24 23.04 -19.31
N GLU A 567 -40.11 22.41 -20.48
CA GLU A 567 -41.21 21.98 -21.32
C GLU A 567 -42.07 20.91 -20.62
N LEU A 568 -41.45 19.94 -19.93
CA LEU A 568 -42.14 18.95 -19.12
C LEU A 568 -42.95 19.61 -17.99
N ILE A 569 -42.33 20.49 -17.20
CA ILE A 569 -43.00 21.23 -16.11
C ILE A 569 -44.17 22.05 -16.67
N ALA A 570 -43.97 22.76 -17.78
CA ALA A 570 -45.02 23.54 -18.42
C ALA A 570 -46.18 22.65 -18.91
N SER A 571 -45.87 21.48 -19.47
CA SER A 571 -46.89 20.53 -19.93
C SER A 571 -47.74 20.00 -18.77
N LEU A 572 -47.12 19.59 -17.67
CA LEU A 572 -47.81 19.07 -16.49
C LEU A 572 -48.64 20.16 -15.79
N LYS A 573 -48.13 21.39 -15.71
CA LYS A 573 -48.89 22.55 -15.17
C LYS A 573 -50.09 22.95 -16.01
N SER A 574 -50.10 22.59 -17.30
CA SER A 574 -51.21 22.92 -18.20
C SER A 574 -52.44 22.04 -17.99
N ILE A 575 -52.28 20.93 -17.27
CA ILE A 575 -53.37 20.01 -16.92
C ILE A 575 -54.26 20.69 -15.85
N PRO A 576 -55.58 20.79 -16.06
CA PRO A 576 -56.48 21.38 -15.06
C PRO A 576 -56.44 20.65 -13.71
N GLU A 577 -56.53 21.38 -12.58
CA GLU A 577 -56.44 20.82 -11.21
C GLU A 577 -57.44 19.69 -10.91
N GLY A 578 -58.56 19.61 -11.63
CA GLY A 578 -59.56 18.54 -11.47
C GLY A 578 -59.33 17.32 -12.37
N GLU A 579 -58.39 17.39 -13.31
CA GLU A 579 -58.07 16.34 -14.29
C GLU A 579 -56.68 15.74 -14.09
N ILE A 580 -55.81 16.42 -13.33
CA ILE A 580 -54.46 15.91 -13.00
C ILE A 580 -54.55 14.69 -12.09
N THR A 581 -53.87 13.62 -12.48
CA THR A 581 -53.75 12.41 -11.67
C THR A 581 -52.76 12.62 -10.52
N GLY A 582 -52.87 11.80 -9.46
CA GLY A 582 -51.92 11.84 -8.35
C GLY A 582 -50.47 11.55 -8.79
N GLU A 583 -50.30 10.71 -9.81
CA GLU A 583 -49.00 10.40 -10.43
C GLU A 583 -48.43 11.62 -11.15
N GLU A 584 -49.20 12.26 -12.03
CA GLU A 584 -48.77 13.49 -12.73
C GLU A 584 -48.44 14.63 -11.76
N LEU A 585 -49.19 14.76 -10.66
CA LEU A 585 -48.89 15.74 -9.62
C LEU A 585 -47.56 15.45 -8.92
N MET A 586 -47.27 14.18 -8.63
CA MET A 586 -45.98 13.76 -8.06
C MET A 586 -44.83 14.02 -9.04
N HIS A 587 -44.99 13.66 -10.32
CA HIS A 587 -44.01 13.95 -11.38
C HIS A 587 -43.74 15.45 -11.51
N LEU A 588 -44.79 16.28 -11.44
CA LEU A 588 -44.64 17.74 -11.47
C LEU A 588 -43.83 18.24 -10.27
N GLN A 589 -44.17 17.79 -9.06
CA GLN A 589 -43.45 18.17 -7.83
C GLN A 589 -41.98 17.77 -7.88
N MET A 590 -41.68 16.55 -8.34
CA MET A 590 -40.30 16.06 -8.48
C MET A 590 -39.52 16.88 -9.51
N ALA A 591 -40.10 17.13 -10.70
CA ALA A 591 -39.45 17.90 -11.74
C ALA A 591 -39.20 19.36 -11.32
N GLU A 592 -40.15 19.99 -10.62
CA GLU A 592 -39.95 21.34 -10.05
C GLU A 592 -38.85 21.36 -9.00
N THR A 593 -38.85 20.38 -8.08
CA THR A 593 -37.83 20.29 -7.02
C THR A 593 -36.44 20.09 -7.60
N GLU A 594 -36.28 19.20 -8.59
CA GLU A 594 -35.02 19.00 -9.30
C GLU A 594 -34.56 20.26 -10.04
N TYR A 595 -35.46 20.90 -10.79
CA TYR A 595 -35.15 22.13 -11.53
C TYR A 595 -34.70 23.25 -10.59
N ASP A 596 -35.40 23.46 -9.48
CA ASP A 596 -35.05 24.45 -8.47
C ASP A 596 -33.74 24.10 -7.75
N PHE A 597 -33.50 22.83 -7.46
CA PHE A 597 -32.24 22.36 -6.87
C PHE A 597 -31.04 22.70 -7.79
N ILE A 598 -31.13 22.36 -9.07
CA ILE A 598 -30.09 22.63 -10.07
C ILE A 598 -29.88 24.13 -10.24
N THR A 599 -30.93 24.90 -10.52
CA THR A 599 -30.81 26.32 -10.88
C THR A 599 -30.39 27.21 -9.70
N ASN A 600 -30.72 26.81 -8.48
CA ASN A 600 -30.27 27.53 -7.28
C ASN A 600 -28.83 27.19 -6.89
N HIS A 601 -28.28 26.05 -7.35
CA HIS A 601 -26.94 25.59 -7.01
C HIS A 601 -25.85 26.57 -7.48
N PRO A 602 -24.82 26.87 -6.66
CA PRO A 602 -23.72 27.77 -7.06
C PRO A 602 -22.97 27.30 -8.30
N ALA A 603 -22.82 25.99 -8.51
CA ALA A 603 -22.15 25.45 -9.69
C ALA A 603 -22.92 25.78 -10.98
N TYR A 604 -24.25 25.67 -10.99
CA TYR A 604 -25.08 26.06 -12.14
C TYR A 604 -24.84 27.53 -12.54
N LYS A 605 -24.92 28.42 -11.55
CA LYS A 605 -24.70 29.87 -11.74
C LYS A 605 -23.31 30.18 -12.30
N ASP A 606 -22.28 29.44 -11.90
CA ASP A 606 -20.92 29.63 -12.39
C ASP A 606 -20.69 29.03 -13.80
N VAL A 607 -21.16 27.80 -14.07
CA VAL A 607 -20.89 27.12 -15.35
C VAL A 607 -21.65 27.76 -16.50
N ILE A 608 -22.85 28.29 -16.27
CA ILE A 608 -23.68 28.89 -17.32
C ILE A 608 -23.05 30.18 -17.89
N GLU A 609 -22.16 30.84 -17.15
CA GLU A 609 -21.42 32.02 -17.63
C GLU A 609 -20.33 31.69 -18.65
N ALA A 610 -20.00 30.40 -18.85
CA ALA A 610 -18.97 29.98 -19.79
C ALA A 610 -19.29 30.44 -21.22
N LYS A 611 -18.28 31.03 -21.88
CA LYS A 611 -18.39 31.59 -23.24
C LYS A 611 -17.86 30.65 -24.32
N SER A 612 -17.21 29.56 -23.94
CA SER A 612 -16.65 28.55 -24.84
C SER A 612 -16.67 27.17 -24.20
N GLU A 613 -16.65 26.11 -25.01
CA GLU A 613 -16.62 24.73 -24.52
C GLU A 613 -15.39 24.43 -23.65
N LYS A 614 -14.24 25.03 -23.96
CA LYS A 614 -13.03 24.89 -23.13
C LYS A 614 -13.22 25.52 -21.75
N GLU A 615 -13.89 26.66 -21.69
CA GLU A 615 -14.20 27.33 -20.42
C GLU A 615 -15.26 26.56 -19.63
N TRP A 616 -16.30 26.07 -20.31
CA TRP A 616 -17.32 25.19 -19.73
C TRP A 616 -16.66 24.00 -19.03
N LEU A 617 -15.90 23.20 -19.78
CA LEU A 617 -15.27 22.01 -19.24
C LEU A 617 -14.30 22.33 -18.09
N LYS A 618 -13.56 23.45 -18.16
CA LYS A 618 -12.68 23.87 -17.06
C LYS A 618 -13.47 24.17 -15.78
N ARG A 619 -14.63 24.84 -15.89
CA ARG A 619 -15.50 25.15 -14.73
C ARG A 619 -16.19 23.89 -14.21
N VAL A 620 -16.70 23.04 -15.09
CA VAL A 620 -17.30 21.74 -14.74
C VAL A 620 -16.30 20.88 -13.98
N LEU A 621 -15.09 20.66 -14.52
CA LEU A 621 -14.07 19.85 -13.84
C LEU A 621 -13.62 20.45 -12.50
N LYS A 622 -13.67 21.77 -12.34
CA LYS A 622 -13.41 22.44 -11.06
C LYS A 622 -14.50 22.10 -10.03
N HIS A 623 -15.78 22.17 -10.41
CA HIS A 623 -16.89 21.85 -9.51
C HIS A 623 -16.97 20.35 -9.21
N LYS A 624 -16.78 19.49 -10.22
CA LYS A 624 -16.64 18.04 -10.04
C LYS A 624 -15.55 17.70 -9.03
N SER A 625 -14.34 18.23 -9.25
CA SER A 625 -13.21 17.98 -8.34
C SER A 625 -13.45 18.55 -6.94
N PHE A 626 -14.23 19.63 -6.80
CA PHE A 626 -14.62 20.12 -5.49
C PHE A 626 -15.66 19.18 -4.84
N ALA A 627 -16.64 18.70 -5.60
CA ALA A 627 -17.71 17.82 -5.14
C ALA A 627 -17.19 16.48 -4.62
N GLU A 628 -16.42 15.76 -5.44
CA GLU A 628 -15.86 14.43 -5.11
C GLU A 628 -14.84 14.47 -3.97
N ARG A 629 -14.30 15.67 -3.67
CA ARG A 629 -13.28 15.88 -2.64
C ARG A 629 -13.78 16.67 -1.42
N SER A 630 -15.07 17.02 -1.39
CA SER A 630 -15.71 17.61 -0.22
C SER A 630 -16.50 16.55 0.52
N TYR A 631 -16.20 16.37 1.80
CA TYR A 631 -16.81 15.32 2.60
C TYR A 631 -17.51 15.87 3.84
N GLN A 632 -18.61 15.20 4.20
CA GLN A 632 -19.21 15.24 5.52
C GLN A 632 -18.75 14.04 6.33
N TYR A 633 -18.74 14.19 7.65
CA TYR A 633 -18.24 13.19 8.59
C TYR A 633 -19.26 12.92 9.69
N LYS A 634 -19.40 11.65 10.05
CA LYS A 634 -20.01 11.19 11.31
C LYS A 634 -19.06 10.20 11.96
N VAL A 635 -19.19 10.03 13.27
CA VAL A 635 -18.46 9.00 14.03
C VAL A 635 -19.47 8.09 14.70
N VAL A 636 -19.20 6.79 14.67
CA VAL A 636 -19.90 5.79 15.47
C VAL A 636 -19.00 5.36 16.61
N SER A 637 -19.51 5.36 17.84
CA SER A 637 -18.87 4.73 18.99
C SER A 637 -19.60 3.42 19.29
N SER A 638 -18.96 2.27 19.06
CA SER A 638 -19.55 0.94 19.14
C SER A 638 -18.81 0.03 20.14
N ASP A 639 -19.52 -0.87 20.81
CA ASP A 639 -18.92 -1.97 21.59
C ASP A 639 -18.75 -3.27 20.78
N GLY A 640 -19.05 -3.22 19.48
CA GLY A 640 -18.98 -4.35 18.55
C GLY A 640 -20.06 -5.41 18.76
N LYS A 641 -21.08 -5.13 19.58
CA LYS A 641 -22.15 -6.06 19.95
C LYS A 641 -23.54 -5.41 19.81
N GLY A 642 -23.70 -4.46 18.91
CA GLY A 642 -24.93 -3.71 18.65
C GLY A 642 -25.17 -2.53 19.60
N GLY A 643 -24.32 -2.35 20.61
CA GLY A 643 -24.39 -1.20 21.51
C GLY A 643 -23.58 -0.06 20.93
N PHE A 644 -24.23 0.91 20.29
CA PHE A 644 -23.54 2.04 19.67
C PHE A 644 -24.28 3.36 19.78
N THR A 645 -23.53 4.45 19.59
CA THR A 645 -24.03 5.81 19.38
C THR A 645 -23.44 6.36 18.08
N ILE A 646 -24.24 7.09 17.30
CA ILE A 646 -23.81 7.78 16.08
C ILE A 646 -23.85 9.28 16.36
N SER A 647 -22.83 10.01 15.92
CA SER A 647 -22.82 11.47 16.03
C SER A 647 -23.73 12.10 14.99
N GLU A 648 -24.15 13.34 15.26
CA GLU A 648 -24.61 14.24 14.20
C GLU A 648 -23.48 14.50 13.18
N ILE A 649 -23.84 15.11 12.04
CA ILE A 649 -22.87 15.56 11.04
C ILE A 649 -21.92 16.55 11.73
N TYR A 650 -20.62 16.33 11.55
CA TYR A 650 -19.61 17.24 12.10
C TYR A 650 -19.73 18.63 11.47
N GLU A 651 -19.71 19.65 12.32
CA GLU A 651 -19.61 21.05 11.92
C GLU A 651 -18.36 21.67 12.54
N ASP A 652 -17.59 22.40 11.73
CA ASP A 652 -16.44 23.16 12.23
C ASP A 652 -16.89 24.40 13.05
N GLN A 653 -15.92 25.18 13.54
CA GLN A 653 -16.20 26.39 14.33
C GLN A 653 -16.94 27.50 13.56
N GLN A 654 -17.03 27.39 12.24
CA GLN A 654 -17.71 28.32 11.33
C GLN A 654 -19.04 27.73 10.82
N ASN A 655 -19.51 26.62 11.40
CA ASN A 655 -20.68 25.85 10.99
C ASN A 655 -20.58 25.31 9.54
N ASN A 656 -19.37 25.00 9.06
CA ASN A 656 -19.20 24.28 7.81
C ASN A 656 -19.28 22.77 8.07
N SER A 657 -20.22 22.09 7.40
CA SER A 657 -20.32 20.62 7.43
C SER A 657 -19.56 19.95 6.29
N TRP A 658 -19.31 20.68 5.20
CA TRP A 658 -18.54 20.20 4.04
C TRP A 658 -17.08 20.61 4.15
N LEU A 659 -16.20 19.63 4.30
CA LEU A 659 -14.77 19.84 4.50
C LEU A 659 -13.99 19.36 3.28
N PHE A 660 -13.01 20.15 2.86
CA PHE A 660 -12.21 19.92 1.66
C PHE A 660 -10.71 20.06 1.99
N PRO A 661 -9.86 19.10 1.60
CA PRO A 661 -8.44 19.14 1.93
C PRO A 661 -7.68 20.13 1.04
N ILE A 662 -6.74 20.89 1.62
CA ILE A 662 -6.07 22.01 0.95
C ILE A 662 -4.57 21.79 0.88
N SER A 663 -4.03 21.89 -0.33
CA SER A 663 -2.60 21.67 -0.58
C SER A 663 -1.72 22.73 0.08
N GLN A 664 -0.77 22.28 0.91
CA GLN A 664 0.16 23.15 1.58
C GLN A 664 1.51 23.18 0.86
N TRP A 665 2.00 24.38 0.58
CA TRP A 665 3.25 24.56 -0.16
C TRP A 665 4.50 24.31 0.69
N PHE A 666 4.37 24.30 2.01
CA PHE A 666 5.51 24.24 2.93
C PHE A 666 5.20 23.40 4.16
N ASP A 667 6.01 22.36 4.38
CA ASP A 667 5.98 21.53 5.57
C ASP A 667 6.69 22.22 6.75
N THR A 668 5.89 22.68 7.70
CA THR A 668 6.34 23.36 8.92
C THR A 668 7.20 22.47 9.84
N THR A 669 7.08 21.15 9.76
CA THR A 669 7.92 20.21 10.54
C THR A 669 9.38 20.21 10.06
N LYS A 670 9.62 20.54 8.78
CA LYS A 670 10.95 20.56 8.17
C LYS A 670 11.62 21.93 8.21
N THR A 671 11.09 22.88 8.99
CA THR A 671 11.66 24.23 9.15
C THR A 671 13.12 24.21 9.60
N ILE A 672 13.47 23.40 10.60
CA ILE A 672 14.88 23.27 11.04
C ILE A 672 15.75 22.69 9.93
N THR A 673 15.26 21.66 9.23
CA THR A 673 15.97 21.06 8.10
C THR A 673 16.23 22.07 6.98
N PHE A 674 15.25 22.93 6.69
CA PHE A 674 15.40 24.03 5.74
C PHE A 674 16.52 25.01 6.16
N PHE A 675 16.52 25.47 7.42
CA PHE A 675 17.58 26.35 7.93
C PHE A 675 18.96 25.67 7.98
N ALA A 676 19.02 24.39 8.34
CA ALA A 676 20.25 23.61 8.33
C ALA A 676 20.81 23.46 6.90
N THR A 677 19.94 23.27 5.91
CA THR A 677 20.30 23.19 4.49
C THR A 677 20.80 24.55 3.98
N LEU A 678 20.11 25.63 4.34
CA LEU A 678 20.55 26.99 4.03
C LEU A 678 21.91 27.31 4.65
N LEU A 679 22.12 26.92 5.92
CA LEU A 679 23.41 27.04 6.60
C LEU A 679 24.50 26.27 5.86
N LEU A 680 24.23 25.02 5.46
CA LEU A 680 25.18 24.21 4.69
C LEU A 680 25.52 24.87 3.35
N MET A 681 24.54 25.40 2.62
CA MET A 681 24.79 26.15 1.38
C MET A 681 25.69 27.36 1.60
N ILE A 682 25.45 28.13 2.67
CA ILE A 682 26.30 29.28 3.04
C ILE A 682 27.72 28.81 3.37
N LEU A 683 27.87 27.72 4.13
CA LEU A 683 29.18 27.15 4.48
C LEU A 683 29.93 26.63 3.25
N VAL A 684 29.23 26.05 2.26
CA VAL A 684 29.82 25.63 0.98
C VAL A 684 30.34 26.83 0.21
N VAL A 685 29.52 27.87 0.02
CA VAL A 685 29.95 29.10 -0.67
C VAL A 685 31.13 29.75 0.05
N TYR A 686 31.09 29.80 1.38
CA TYR A 686 32.18 30.32 2.21
C TYR A 686 33.46 29.49 2.05
N ALA A 687 33.37 28.16 2.06
CA ALA A 687 34.50 27.27 1.88
C ALA A 687 35.12 27.44 0.49
N ILE A 688 34.31 27.51 -0.58
CA ILE A 688 34.78 27.77 -1.96
C ILE A 688 35.56 29.09 -2.02
N TYR A 689 35.04 30.14 -1.38
CA TYR A 689 35.73 31.42 -1.32
C TYR A 689 37.09 31.29 -0.62
N ILE A 690 37.13 30.63 0.54
CA ILE A 690 38.37 30.49 1.31
C ILE A 690 39.41 29.61 0.59
N THR A 691 39.01 28.48 0.00
CA THR A 691 39.96 27.55 -0.66
C THR A 691 40.56 28.13 -1.92
N ARG A 692 39.88 29.09 -2.57
CA ARG A 692 40.42 29.83 -3.71
C ARG A 692 41.36 30.96 -3.31
N VAL A 693 41.21 31.51 -2.11
CA VAL A 693 42.04 32.63 -1.62
C VAL A 693 43.25 32.14 -0.83
N LYS A 694 43.15 30.99 -0.15
CA LYS A 694 44.21 30.41 0.69
C LYS A 694 44.26 28.90 0.55
N GLU A 695 45.46 28.34 0.58
CA GLU A 695 45.64 26.91 0.79
C GLU A 695 45.13 26.53 2.19
N VAL A 696 44.18 25.59 2.23
CA VAL A 696 43.58 25.14 3.49
C VAL A 696 44.19 23.82 3.89
N TYR A 697 44.51 23.68 5.18
CA TYR A 697 45.08 22.45 5.72
C TYR A 697 44.10 21.27 5.60
N ILE A 698 44.59 20.18 5.01
CA ILE A 698 43.94 18.86 4.98
C ILE A 698 44.81 17.91 5.81
N ARG A 699 44.19 17.15 6.72
CA ARG A 699 44.91 16.14 7.52
C ARG A 699 45.51 15.09 6.57
N PRO A 700 46.80 14.74 6.70
CA PRO A 700 47.39 13.65 5.94
C PRO A 700 46.75 12.31 6.32
N ILE A 701 46.44 11.48 5.31
CA ILE A 701 45.87 10.14 5.50
C ILE A 701 46.91 9.10 5.07
N ALA A 702 47.31 8.23 6.00
CA ALA A 702 48.42 7.30 5.80
C ALA A 702 48.22 6.38 4.58
N GLY A 703 47.02 5.80 4.41
CA GLY A 703 46.72 4.93 3.28
C GLY A 703 46.81 5.63 1.91
N LEU A 704 46.58 6.94 1.85
CA LEU A 704 46.71 7.71 0.60
C LEU A 704 48.16 8.10 0.29
N GLN A 705 48.99 8.30 1.33
CA GLN A 705 50.41 8.60 1.16
C GLN A 705 51.18 7.39 0.63
N GLU A 706 50.70 6.18 0.93
CA GLU A 706 51.35 4.93 0.53
C GLU A 706 50.96 4.44 -0.87
N ILE A 707 50.03 5.12 -1.55
CA ILE A 707 49.64 4.77 -2.93
C ILE A 707 50.87 4.83 -3.87
N ASP A 708 51.64 5.92 -3.82
CA ASP A 708 52.82 6.09 -4.67
C ASP A 708 53.90 5.03 -4.38
N ASN A 709 54.15 4.72 -3.10
CA ASN A 709 55.11 3.70 -2.68
C ASN A 709 54.65 2.29 -3.10
N ALA A 710 53.36 1.97 -2.93
CA ALA A 710 52.81 0.67 -3.25
C ALA A 710 52.80 0.41 -4.77
N ILE A 711 52.54 1.44 -5.58
CA ILE A 711 52.65 1.34 -7.05
C ILE A 711 54.12 1.24 -7.47
N GLY A 712 55.01 2.07 -6.91
CA GLY A 712 56.45 2.01 -7.20
C GLY A 712 57.06 0.64 -6.90
N ARG A 713 56.65 0.01 -5.79
CA ARG A 713 57.06 -1.37 -5.46
C ARG A 713 56.52 -2.40 -6.46
N ALA A 714 55.29 -2.23 -6.94
CA ALA A 714 54.74 -3.09 -7.99
C ALA A 714 55.56 -2.99 -9.29
N THR A 715 56.00 -1.77 -9.65
CA THR A 715 56.94 -1.51 -10.75
C THR A 715 58.27 -2.23 -10.54
N GLU A 716 58.88 -2.10 -9.37
CA GLU A 716 60.17 -2.75 -9.03
C GLU A 716 60.07 -4.28 -9.10
N MET A 717 58.91 -4.85 -8.78
CA MET A 717 58.65 -6.29 -8.82
C MET A 717 58.26 -6.81 -10.21
N GLY A 718 57.95 -5.92 -11.17
CA GLY A 718 57.40 -6.31 -12.48
C GLY A 718 56.08 -7.08 -12.39
N ARG A 719 55.28 -6.82 -11.34
CA ARG A 719 54.01 -7.50 -11.04
C ARG A 719 52.85 -6.49 -11.14
N PRO A 720 51.64 -6.91 -11.53
CA PRO A 720 50.53 -5.99 -11.77
C PRO A 720 49.98 -5.38 -10.47
N VAL A 721 49.30 -4.24 -10.62
CA VAL A 721 48.43 -3.61 -9.61
C VAL A 721 46.99 -4.05 -9.88
N MET A 722 46.23 -4.40 -8.85
CA MET A 722 44.81 -4.70 -8.97
C MET A 722 43.96 -3.69 -8.21
N PHE A 723 42.89 -3.19 -8.82
CA PHE A 723 41.91 -2.32 -8.18
C PHE A 723 40.54 -2.98 -8.19
N VAL A 724 39.90 -3.11 -7.04
CA VAL A 724 38.59 -3.76 -6.88
C VAL A 724 37.60 -2.74 -6.30
N PRO A 725 36.54 -2.35 -7.03
CA PRO A 725 35.65 -1.27 -6.65
C PRO A 725 34.48 -1.68 -5.71
N GLY A 726 34.40 -2.95 -5.31
CA GLY A 726 33.32 -3.47 -4.47
C GLY A 726 32.03 -3.77 -5.24
N TRP A 727 30.93 -3.99 -4.49
CA TRP A 727 29.61 -4.45 -4.97
C TRP A 727 28.62 -3.37 -5.34
N GLY A 728 28.96 -2.09 -5.13
CA GLY A 728 28.01 -1.02 -5.32
C GLY A 728 27.70 -0.76 -6.79
N THR A 729 26.54 -0.15 -7.04
CA THR A 729 26.12 0.31 -8.37
C THR A 729 26.33 1.83 -8.49
N LEU A 730 26.00 2.42 -9.65
CA LEU A 730 26.19 3.86 -9.90
C LEU A 730 25.33 4.78 -9.00
N GLY A 731 24.28 4.23 -8.38
CA GLY A 731 23.48 4.93 -7.38
C GLY A 731 24.19 5.12 -6.03
N ASP A 732 25.23 4.33 -5.76
CA ASP A 732 25.91 4.35 -4.48
C ASP A 732 27.05 5.37 -4.46
N VAL A 733 27.03 6.27 -3.47
CA VAL A 733 28.06 7.30 -3.28
C VAL A 733 29.45 6.67 -3.10
N CYS A 734 29.50 5.52 -2.44
CA CYS A 734 30.71 4.71 -2.21
C CYS A 734 31.37 4.25 -3.53
N THR A 735 30.57 3.82 -4.51
CA THR A 735 31.05 3.42 -5.84
C THR A 735 31.63 4.59 -6.60
N ILE A 736 30.94 5.74 -6.58
CA ILE A 736 31.42 6.96 -7.23
C ILE A 736 32.77 7.37 -6.63
N ALA A 737 32.90 7.37 -5.31
CA ALA A 737 34.14 7.68 -4.62
C ALA A 737 35.27 6.69 -5.00
N SER A 738 34.96 5.39 -5.09
CA SER A 738 35.89 4.35 -5.55
C SER A 738 36.44 4.67 -6.95
N LEU A 739 35.57 4.98 -7.91
CA LEU A 739 35.96 5.30 -9.28
C LEU A 739 36.83 6.56 -9.36
N MET A 740 36.60 7.55 -8.50
CA MET A 740 37.47 8.73 -8.43
C MET A 740 38.88 8.38 -7.93
N VAL A 741 39.01 7.43 -7.00
CA VAL A 741 40.32 6.90 -6.57
C VAL A 741 40.95 6.06 -7.68
N LEU A 742 40.17 5.23 -8.39
CA LEU A 742 40.62 4.46 -9.55
C LEU A 742 41.26 5.36 -10.61
N ALA A 743 40.66 6.51 -10.93
CA ALA A 743 41.23 7.47 -11.88
C ALA A 743 42.63 7.95 -11.46
N GLN A 744 42.86 8.19 -10.17
CA GLN A 744 44.17 8.60 -9.67
C GLN A 744 45.18 7.45 -9.67
N VAL A 745 44.75 6.24 -9.28
CA VAL A 745 45.58 5.03 -9.37
C VAL A 745 45.98 4.76 -10.82
N ALA A 746 45.04 4.90 -11.77
CA ALA A 746 45.27 4.73 -13.20
C ALA A 746 46.32 5.70 -13.76
N LYS A 747 46.27 6.99 -13.37
CA LYS A 747 47.32 7.96 -13.74
C LYS A 747 48.68 7.50 -13.26
N LYS A 748 48.77 7.04 -12.01
CA LYS A 748 50.03 6.56 -11.42
C LYS A 748 50.53 5.28 -12.06
N THR A 749 49.68 4.30 -12.30
CA THR A 749 50.10 3.07 -13.00
C THR A 749 50.57 3.36 -14.43
N ALA A 750 49.95 4.32 -15.13
CA ALA A 750 50.40 4.77 -16.44
C ALA A 750 51.74 5.55 -16.39
N GLU A 751 51.94 6.42 -15.40
CA GLU A 751 53.21 7.14 -15.17
C GLU A 751 54.38 6.17 -14.93
N TYR A 752 54.15 5.11 -14.15
CA TYR A 752 55.16 4.11 -13.80
C TYR A 752 55.24 2.92 -14.77
N ASP A 753 54.44 2.91 -15.83
CA ASP A 753 54.38 1.81 -16.83
C ASP A 753 54.08 0.43 -16.20
N VAL A 754 53.07 0.38 -15.33
CA VAL A 754 52.60 -0.83 -14.63
C VAL A 754 51.20 -1.23 -15.11
N ARG A 755 51.01 -2.53 -15.35
CA ARG A 755 49.71 -3.10 -15.73
C ARG A 755 48.70 -2.98 -14.57
N LEU A 756 47.54 -2.37 -14.85
CA LEU A 756 46.41 -2.23 -13.93
C LEU A 756 45.30 -3.22 -14.29
N ILE A 757 44.98 -4.13 -13.38
CA ILE A 757 43.87 -5.09 -13.52
C ILE A 757 42.69 -4.60 -12.69
N ASN A 758 41.50 -4.52 -13.28
CA ASN A 758 40.32 -3.96 -12.62
C ASN A 758 39.06 -4.82 -12.89
N PRO A 759 38.80 -5.84 -12.05
CA PRO A 759 37.61 -6.68 -12.17
C PRO A 759 36.35 -5.99 -11.62
N HIS A 760 35.22 -6.15 -12.30
CA HIS A 760 33.92 -5.57 -11.95
C HIS A 760 32.81 -6.62 -11.80
N CYS A 761 31.83 -6.34 -10.94
CA CYS A 761 30.63 -7.14 -10.73
C CYS A 761 29.34 -6.50 -11.26
N ASP A 762 29.38 -5.23 -11.69
CA ASP A 762 28.22 -4.48 -12.18
C ASP A 762 28.44 -4.05 -13.65
N TYR A 763 27.43 -4.28 -14.49
CA TYR A 763 27.48 -4.03 -15.93
C TYR A 763 27.31 -2.56 -16.32
N MET A 764 26.80 -1.71 -15.42
CA MET A 764 26.70 -0.25 -15.59
C MET A 764 27.97 0.47 -15.13
N VAL A 765 28.63 -0.03 -14.08
CA VAL A 765 29.89 0.54 -13.56
C VAL A 765 31.06 0.28 -14.50
N LEU A 766 31.12 -0.91 -15.12
CA LEU A 766 32.24 -1.33 -15.96
C LEU A 766 32.55 -0.36 -17.12
N PRO A 767 31.59 0.04 -17.99
CA PRO A 767 31.87 0.98 -19.09
C PRO A 767 32.41 2.33 -18.60
N LEU A 768 31.89 2.82 -17.47
CA LEU A 768 32.35 4.07 -16.88
C LEU A 768 33.80 3.95 -16.36
N ALA A 769 34.14 2.83 -15.72
CA ALA A 769 35.50 2.57 -15.28
C ALA A 769 36.48 2.49 -16.46
N GLN A 770 36.10 1.83 -17.56
CA GLN A 770 36.89 1.78 -18.80
C GLN A 770 37.17 3.18 -19.36
N GLU A 771 36.15 4.05 -19.43
CA GLU A 771 36.29 5.42 -19.89
C GLU A 771 37.20 6.26 -18.96
N MET A 772 37.03 6.12 -17.64
CA MET A 772 37.85 6.84 -16.66
C MET A 772 39.32 6.43 -16.74
N VAL A 773 39.62 5.14 -16.85
CA VAL A 773 41.00 4.66 -16.97
C VAL A 773 41.61 5.08 -18.30
N SER A 774 40.87 4.96 -19.42
CA SER A 774 41.32 5.42 -20.74
C SER A 774 41.64 6.92 -20.75
N SER A 775 40.77 7.73 -20.15
CA SER A 775 40.98 9.18 -20.01
C SER A 775 42.19 9.49 -19.14
N SER A 776 42.34 8.79 -18.02
CA SER A 776 43.47 8.94 -17.09
C SER A 776 44.81 8.63 -17.76
N TYR A 777 44.88 7.55 -18.56
CA TYR A 777 46.08 7.18 -19.33
C TYR A 777 46.38 8.20 -20.43
N SER A 778 45.35 8.74 -21.08
CA SER A 778 45.49 9.78 -22.11
C SER A 778 46.00 11.10 -21.54
N GLU A 779 45.53 11.50 -20.35
CA GLU A 779 45.95 12.74 -19.67
C GLU A 779 47.45 12.76 -19.34
N VAL A 780 48.05 11.60 -19.01
CA VAL A 780 49.48 11.48 -18.75
C VAL A 780 50.30 11.17 -20.03
N GLY A 781 49.66 11.18 -21.20
CA GLY A 781 50.31 10.99 -22.50
C GLY A 781 50.69 9.55 -22.83
N ARG A 782 50.06 8.55 -22.19
CA ARG A 782 50.28 7.10 -22.40
C ARG A 782 49.02 6.34 -22.86
N PRO A 783 48.28 6.82 -23.88
CA PRO A 783 47.08 6.13 -24.37
C PRO A 783 47.40 4.75 -24.98
N ASP A 784 48.62 4.54 -25.44
CA ASP A 784 49.12 3.27 -26.00
C ASP A 784 49.27 2.15 -24.95
N SER A 785 49.39 2.52 -23.67
CA SER A 785 49.51 1.57 -22.55
C SER A 785 48.14 1.13 -22.00
N TYR A 786 47.04 1.73 -22.47
CA TYR A 786 45.69 1.36 -22.07
C TYR A 786 45.25 0.05 -22.75
N ASN A 787 44.78 -0.91 -21.95
CA ASN A 787 44.23 -2.17 -22.44
C ASN A 787 42.84 -2.41 -21.84
N GLN A 788 41.82 -2.34 -22.70
CA GLN A 788 40.44 -2.56 -22.28
C GLN A 788 40.21 -3.97 -21.71
N ASN A 789 40.97 -4.98 -22.15
CA ASN A 789 40.83 -6.36 -21.65
C ASN A 789 41.28 -6.53 -20.19
N ASP A 790 42.00 -5.57 -19.62
CA ASP A 790 42.39 -5.59 -18.20
C ASP A 790 41.31 -5.03 -17.28
N ILE A 791 40.23 -4.47 -17.85
CA ILE A 791 39.08 -3.89 -17.13
C ILE A 791 37.82 -4.62 -17.60
N PHE A 792 37.36 -5.61 -16.83
CA PHE A 792 36.38 -6.59 -17.31
C PHE A 792 35.37 -7.02 -16.26
N PHE A 793 34.23 -7.51 -16.73
CA PHE A 793 33.18 -8.11 -15.90
C PHE A 793 33.55 -9.54 -15.50
N VAL A 794 33.34 -9.89 -14.24
CA VAL A 794 33.57 -11.25 -13.73
C VAL A 794 32.24 -11.97 -13.52
N SER A 795 31.40 -11.46 -12.62
CA SER A 795 30.08 -11.99 -12.29
C SER A 795 29.34 -10.99 -11.40
N ASP A 796 28.02 -10.96 -11.52
CA ASP A 796 27.07 -10.23 -10.68
C ASP A 796 26.64 -11.03 -9.43
N ASP A 797 27.17 -12.26 -9.25
CA ASP A 797 26.94 -13.08 -8.05
C ASP A 797 28.10 -12.98 -7.04
N GLN A 798 27.76 -12.82 -5.76
CA GLN A 798 28.68 -12.50 -4.67
C GLN A 798 29.96 -13.35 -4.60
N PHE A 799 29.78 -14.66 -4.38
CA PHE A 799 30.89 -15.59 -4.20
C PHE A 799 31.60 -15.97 -5.52
N PRO A 800 30.90 -16.12 -6.66
CA PRO A 800 31.55 -16.26 -7.97
C PRO A 800 32.51 -15.11 -8.32
N PHE A 801 32.11 -13.85 -8.11
CA PHE A 801 32.99 -12.70 -8.30
C PHE A 801 34.21 -12.79 -7.37
N THR A 802 33.99 -13.05 -6.08
CA THR A 802 35.06 -13.22 -5.08
C THR A 802 36.06 -14.31 -5.48
N ALA A 803 35.56 -15.48 -5.90
CA ALA A 803 36.40 -16.58 -6.35
C ALA A 803 37.20 -16.22 -7.61
N GLY A 804 36.59 -15.47 -8.53
CA GLY A 804 37.25 -14.92 -9.72
C GLY A 804 38.40 -13.99 -9.36
N VAL A 805 38.15 -13.00 -8.49
CA VAL A 805 39.17 -12.04 -8.01
C VAL A 805 40.30 -12.74 -7.26
N ASN A 806 40.00 -13.69 -6.37
CA ASN A 806 41.02 -14.48 -5.68
C ASN A 806 41.84 -15.32 -6.65
N GLY A 807 41.21 -15.93 -7.65
CA GLY A 807 41.89 -16.66 -8.71
C GLY A 807 42.84 -15.77 -9.52
N ILE A 808 42.43 -14.54 -9.84
CA ILE A 808 43.28 -13.55 -10.52
C ILE A 808 44.48 -13.18 -9.64
N THR A 809 44.22 -12.86 -8.37
CA THR A 809 45.24 -12.48 -7.37
C THR A 809 46.37 -13.51 -7.31
N LEU A 810 46.02 -14.79 -7.23
CA LEU A 810 46.97 -15.91 -7.18
C LEU A 810 47.70 -16.16 -8.50
N ARG A 811 46.98 -16.15 -9.64
CA ARG A 811 47.55 -16.48 -10.97
C ARG A 811 48.50 -15.40 -11.47
N GLU A 812 48.08 -14.15 -11.39
CA GLU A 812 48.86 -13.00 -11.88
C GLU A 812 49.94 -12.60 -10.87
N ARG A 813 49.91 -13.18 -9.65
CA ARG A 813 50.74 -12.77 -8.52
C ARG A 813 50.67 -11.26 -8.39
N VAL A 814 49.53 -10.71 -7.99
CA VAL A 814 49.37 -9.25 -7.86
C VAL A 814 50.31 -8.70 -6.78
N ALA A 815 50.99 -7.57 -7.02
CA ALA A 815 51.92 -6.98 -6.03
C ALA A 815 51.25 -5.96 -5.11
N THR A 816 50.22 -5.27 -5.58
CA THR A 816 49.47 -4.26 -4.82
C THR A 816 47.99 -4.37 -5.16
N ILE A 817 47.14 -4.40 -4.13
CA ILE A 817 45.68 -4.48 -4.28
C ILE A 817 45.02 -3.30 -3.58
N PHE A 818 44.16 -2.60 -4.32
CA PHE A 818 43.27 -1.57 -3.81
C PHE A 818 41.87 -2.14 -3.67
N TYR A 819 41.35 -2.24 -2.44
CA TYR A 819 39.96 -2.64 -2.17
C TYR A 819 39.15 -1.40 -1.79
N MET A 820 38.51 -0.75 -2.75
CA MET A 820 37.87 0.55 -2.54
C MET A 820 36.38 0.42 -2.80
N GLY A 821 35.52 0.47 -1.78
CA GLY A 821 34.07 0.38 -1.97
C GLY A 821 33.37 -0.44 -0.90
N PHE A 822 32.19 -0.97 -1.27
CA PHE A 822 31.37 -1.80 -0.39
C PHE A 822 31.66 -3.29 -0.63
N PHE A 823 31.99 -4.03 0.44
CA PHE A 823 32.35 -5.45 0.38
C PHE A 823 31.68 -6.24 1.50
N ASN A 824 30.76 -7.14 1.20
CA ASN A 824 30.05 -7.93 2.20
C ASN A 824 30.98 -8.92 2.94
N ALA A 825 30.50 -10.13 3.25
CA ALA A 825 31.28 -11.13 3.99
C ALA A 825 32.59 -11.55 3.27
N GLU A 826 32.71 -11.31 1.97
CA GLU A 826 33.89 -11.62 1.16
C GLU A 826 35.10 -10.73 1.43
N ALA A 827 34.93 -9.59 2.10
CA ALA A 827 36.03 -8.69 2.42
C ALA A 827 37.23 -9.45 3.00
N LEU A 828 36.97 -10.35 3.95
CA LEU A 828 38.00 -11.18 4.59
C LEU A 828 38.62 -12.23 3.65
N LEU A 829 37.83 -12.81 2.75
CA LEU A 829 38.30 -13.82 1.79
C LEU A 829 39.22 -13.22 0.74
N LEU A 830 38.89 -12.00 0.30
CA LEU A 830 39.69 -11.24 -0.65
C LEU A 830 41.03 -10.87 -0.02
N THR A 831 40.99 -10.29 1.19
CA THR A 831 42.20 -9.75 1.81
C THR A 831 43.16 -10.80 2.33
N GLU A 832 42.65 -11.93 2.82
CA GLU A 832 43.49 -13.07 3.19
C GLU A 832 44.24 -13.64 1.97
N THR A 833 43.59 -13.69 0.81
CA THR A 833 44.23 -14.11 -0.44
C THR A 833 45.30 -13.12 -0.88
N GLY A 834 45.02 -11.82 -0.77
CA GLY A 834 46.01 -10.76 -0.98
C GLY A 834 47.24 -10.94 -0.08
N ASN A 835 47.03 -11.23 1.19
CA ASN A 835 48.10 -11.43 2.17
C ASN A 835 48.95 -12.67 1.84
N GLN A 836 48.31 -13.78 1.45
CA GLN A 836 48.99 -15.01 1.01
C GLN A 836 49.87 -14.81 -0.22
N THR A 837 49.50 -13.89 -1.12
CA THR A 837 50.32 -13.54 -2.30
C THR A 837 51.43 -12.52 -2.02
N GLY A 838 51.49 -12.02 -0.79
CA GLY A 838 52.43 -10.99 -0.34
C GLY A 838 52.17 -9.62 -0.96
N ALA A 839 50.93 -9.36 -1.39
CA ALA A 839 50.54 -8.07 -1.96
C ALA A 839 50.40 -7.00 -0.87
N ILE A 840 50.78 -5.75 -1.18
CA ILE A 840 50.41 -4.61 -0.33
C ILE A 840 48.92 -4.35 -0.53
N GLN A 841 48.17 -4.20 0.55
CA GLN A 841 46.73 -4.03 0.52
C GLN A 841 46.34 -2.68 1.11
N ILE A 842 45.70 -1.85 0.30
CA ILE A 842 45.11 -0.58 0.73
C ILE A 842 43.60 -0.67 0.51
N ALA A 843 42.85 -0.63 1.59
CA ALA A 843 41.40 -0.76 1.58
C ALA A 843 40.71 0.55 1.97
N ALA A 844 39.47 0.74 1.50
CA ALA A 844 38.60 1.82 1.92
C ALA A 844 37.14 1.39 1.84
N THR A 845 36.39 1.70 2.90
CA THR A 845 34.95 1.45 2.95
C THR A 845 34.28 2.42 3.93
N ASP A 846 33.02 2.74 3.67
CA ASP A 846 32.15 3.48 4.57
C ASP A 846 31.20 2.58 5.38
N ALA A 847 31.20 1.27 5.12
CA ALA A 847 30.35 0.33 5.83
C ALA A 847 30.95 -0.06 7.19
N VAL A 848 30.26 0.33 8.27
CA VAL A 848 30.67 0.09 9.67
C VAL A 848 30.94 -1.40 9.96
N THR A 849 30.20 -2.31 9.30
CA THR A 849 30.32 -3.76 9.49
C THR A 849 31.58 -4.37 8.86
N GLN A 850 32.21 -3.68 7.89
CA GLN A 850 33.31 -4.20 7.07
C GLN A 850 34.68 -3.66 7.52
N VAL A 851 34.68 -2.44 8.08
CA VAL A 851 35.88 -1.76 8.60
C VAL A 851 36.75 -2.68 9.48
N PRO A 852 36.22 -3.49 10.43
CA PRO A 852 37.05 -4.37 11.24
C PRO A 852 37.84 -5.42 10.44
N PHE A 853 37.27 -5.93 9.34
CA PHE A 853 37.95 -6.91 8.49
C PHE A 853 39.14 -6.26 7.80
N PHE A 854 38.94 -5.10 7.15
CA PHE A 854 40.03 -4.40 6.47
C PHE A 854 41.14 -3.94 7.43
N ILE A 855 40.79 -3.40 8.60
CA ILE A 855 41.79 -2.98 9.61
C ILE A 855 42.68 -4.16 10.05
N THR A 856 42.13 -5.37 10.12
CA THR A 856 42.87 -6.54 10.62
C THR A 856 43.67 -7.27 9.54
N THR A 857 43.30 -7.14 8.26
CA THR A 857 43.92 -7.91 7.17
C THR A 857 44.64 -7.10 6.10
N CYS A 858 44.49 -5.77 6.09
CA CYS A 858 45.16 -4.89 5.13
C CYS A 858 46.25 -4.05 5.80
N ASP A 859 47.24 -3.60 5.02
CA ASP A 859 48.32 -2.74 5.50
C ASP A 859 47.79 -1.35 5.86
N TYR A 860 46.85 -0.82 5.07
CA TYR A 860 46.20 0.47 5.31
C TYR A 860 44.70 0.38 5.04
N THR A 861 43.92 1.04 5.88
CA THR A 861 42.45 1.12 5.74
C THR A 861 41.98 2.56 5.92
N LEU A 862 41.27 3.09 4.92
CA LEU A 862 40.55 4.36 5.01
C LEU A 862 39.15 4.10 5.58
N ILE A 863 38.79 4.82 6.64
CA ILE A 863 37.55 4.59 7.38
C ILE A 863 36.54 5.69 7.07
N GLY A 864 35.37 5.33 6.53
CA GLY A 864 34.24 6.24 6.40
C GLY A 864 34.58 7.50 5.62
N GLU A 865 34.60 8.64 6.30
CA GLU A 865 34.87 9.94 5.68
C GLU A 865 36.26 10.06 5.03
N GLU A 866 37.25 9.29 5.48
CA GLU A 866 38.58 9.28 4.87
C GLU A 866 38.53 8.75 3.43
N PHE A 867 37.60 7.83 3.16
CA PHE A 867 37.37 7.31 1.81
C PHE A 867 36.77 8.38 0.90
N TYR A 868 35.74 9.09 1.37
CA TYR A 868 35.12 10.18 0.60
C TYR A 868 36.05 11.38 0.40
N ALA A 869 36.98 11.62 1.33
CA ALA A 869 37.99 12.66 1.21
C ALA A 869 39.16 12.28 0.26
N ALA A 870 39.29 11.01 -0.13
CA ALA A 870 40.44 10.50 -0.87
C ALA A 870 40.65 11.20 -2.22
N SER A 871 39.58 11.42 -2.98
CA SER A 871 39.66 12.08 -4.29
C SER A 871 40.07 13.55 -4.17
N ALA A 872 39.55 14.26 -3.16
CA ALA A 872 39.93 15.64 -2.86
C ALA A 872 41.41 15.74 -2.44
N TYR A 873 41.88 14.77 -1.65
CA TYR A 873 43.26 14.69 -1.18
C TYR A 873 44.25 14.42 -2.33
N LEU A 874 43.94 13.46 -3.20
CA LEU A 874 44.81 13.05 -4.31
C LEU A 874 44.83 14.07 -5.45
N SER A 875 43.66 14.61 -5.83
CA SER A 875 43.57 15.59 -6.93
C SER A 875 44.00 17.01 -6.55
N LYS A 876 43.98 17.34 -5.25
CA LYS A 876 44.14 18.70 -4.70
C LYS A 876 43.22 19.74 -5.37
N ASN A 877 42.11 19.30 -5.94
CA ASN A 877 41.17 20.18 -6.62
C ASN A 877 40.46 21.08 -5.58
N HIS A 878 40.58 22.40 -5.74
CA HIS A 878 40.01 23.39 -4.82
C HIS A 878 38.51 23.22 -4.60
N ASP A 879 37.77 22.77 -5.62
CA ASP A 879 36.33 22.55 -5.51
C ASP A 879 36.02 21.35 -4.60
N MET A 880 36.74 20.23 -4.71
CA MET A 880 36.56 19.07 -3.84
C MET A 880 37.03 19.34 -2.40
N VAL A 881 38.14 20.06 -2.24
CA VAL A 881 38.64 20.47 -0.92
C VAL A 881 37.67 21.41 -0.21
N SER A 882 36.97 22.27 -0.97
CA SER A 882 35.96 23.17 -0.40
C SER A 882 34.76 22.42 0.18
N MET A 883 34.31 21.35 -0.48
CA MET A 883 33.21 20.52 0.02
C MET A 883 33.58 19.83 1.35
N LEU A 884 34.79 19.28 1.44
CA LEU A 884 35.31 18.68 2.66
C LEU A 884 35.31 19.68 3.82
N LYS A 885 35.76 20.92 3.57
CA LYS A 885 35.78 21.96 4.61
C LYS A 885 34.41 22.43 5.04
N ALA A 886 33.47 22.57 4.11
CA ALA A 886 32.09 22.90 4.43
C ALA A 886 31.46 21.84 5.34
N GLN A 887 31.70 20.56 5.06
CA GLN A 887 31.25 19.45 5.88
C GLN A 887 31.88 19.48 7.29
N ASP A 888 33.18 19.77 7.41
CA ASP A 888 33.85 19.92 8.71
C ASP A 888 33.23 21.05 9.55
N TYR A 889 32.97 22.22 8.94
CA TYR A 889 32.31 23.33 9.62
C TYR A 889 30.89 22.98 10.08
N PHE A 890 30.15 22.25 9.24
CA PHE A 890 28.79 21.82 9.57
C PHE A 890 28.80 20.80 10.72
N LYS A 891 29.73 19.84 10.73
CA LYS A 891 29.93 18.90 11.85
C LYS A 891 30.23 19.63 13.16
N LEU A 892 31.10 20.65 13.12
CA LEU A 892 31.39 21.45 14.30
C LEU A 892 30.13 22.13 14.86
N PHE A 893 29.29 22.68 13.98
CA PHE A 893 28.00 23.26 14.36
C PHE A 893 27.06 22.21 14.99
N ILE A 894 26.99 21.00 14.42
CA ILE A 894 26.21 19.88 14.99
C ILE A 894 26.72 19.53 16.39
N ILE A 895 28.04 19.40 16.58
CA ILE A 895 28.64 19.08 17.89
C ILE A 895 28.26 20.14 18.93
N ILE A 896 28.36 21.43 18.59
CA ILE A 896 27.97 22.54 19.49
C ILE A 896 26.48 22.44 19.85
N THR A 897 25.63 22.14 18.86
CA THR A 897 24.18 22.00 19.02
C THR A 897 23.83 20.82 19.94
N ILE A 898 24.52 19.68 19.80
CA ILE A 898 24.36 18.50 20.66
C ILE A 898 24.78 18.83 22.10
N ILE A 899 25.92 19.49 22.29
CA ILE A 899 26.39 19.89 23.63
C ILE A 899 25.37 20.83 24.29
N LEU A 900 24.86 21.82 23.55
CA LEU A 900 23.83 22.73 24.05
C LEU A 900 22.54 21.97 24.41
N GLY A 901 22.09 21.05 23.55
CA GLY A 901 20.94 20.20 23.80
C GLY A 901 21.10 19.34 25.04
N ALA A 902 22.27 18.72 25.24
CA ALA A 902 22.58 17.93 26.43
C ALA A 902 22.55 18.76 27.72
N VAL A 903 23.08 19.99 27.68
CA VAL A 903 23.02 20.92 28.83
C VAL A 903 21.57 21.32 29.13
N LEU A 904 20.79 21.71 28.13
CA LEU A 904 19.37 22.06 28.30
C LEU A 904 18.55 20.89 28.84
N SER A 905 18.82 19.67 28.34
CA SER A 905 18.22 18.45 28.85
C SER A 905 18.60 18.19 30.31
N THR A 906 19.82 18.50 30.74
CA THR A 906 20.19 18.33 32.16
C THR A 906 19.32 19.18 33.10
N PHE A 907 18.77 20.31 32.61
CA PHE A 907 17.87 21.19 33.36
C PHE A 907 16.37 20.90 33.15
N ASN A 908 15.99 19.78 32.54
CA ASN A 908 14.59 19.45 32.21
C ASN A 908 13.91 20.47 31.26
N ILE A 909 14.68 21.12 30.39
CA ILE A 909 14.17 22.01 29.34
C ILE A 909 14.08 21.22 28.03
N THR A 910 12.87 20.74 27.71
CA THR A 910 12.58 19.83 26.59
C THR A 910 12.26 20.54 25.28
N SER A 911 11.92 21.84 25.31
CA SER A 911 11.44 22.59 24.13
C SER A 911 12.43 22.60 22.97
N PHE A 912 13.73 22.65 23.25
CA PHE A 912 14.77 22.60 22.21
C PHE A 912 14.80 21.25 21.49
N ILE A 913 14.63 20.14 22.22
CA ILE A 913 14.63 18.78 21.68
C ILE A 913 13.40 18.56 20.79
N HIS A 914 12.22 18.97 21.28
CA HIS A 914 10.97 18.88 20.49
C HIS A 914 10.94 19.77 19.24
N SER A 915 11.87 20.72 19.11
CA SER A 915 11.96 21.55 17.91
C SER A 915 12.60 20.79 16.75
N PHE A 916 13.43 19.79 17.03
CA PHE A 916 13.98 18.93 15.99
C PHE A 916 12.92 17.94 15.53
N PRO A 917 12.91 17.58 14.23
CA PRO A 917 12.11 16.46 13.77
C PRO A 917 12.60 15.21 14.49
N LEU A 918 11.81 14.74 15.46
CA LEU A 918 11.98 13.43 16.07
C LEU A 918 11.22 12.46 15.17
N GLU A 919 11.95 11.49 14.61
CA GLU A 919 11.35 10.32 13.96
C GLU A 919 10.95 9.27 14.99
#